data_AF-W9HMG2-F1
#
_entry.id   AF-W9HMG2-F1
#
_cell.length_a   1.000
_cell.length_b   1.000
_cell.length_c   1.000
_cell.angle_alpha   90.00
_cell.angle_beta   90.00
_cell.angle_gamma   90.00
#
_symmetry.space_group_name_H-M   'P 1'
#
loop_
_entity.id
_entity.type
_entity.pdbx_description
1 polymer ?
#
loop_
_entity_poly.entity_id
_entity_poly.type
_entity_poly.pdbx_seq_one_letter_code
_entity_poly.pdbx_strand_id
1 'polypeptide(L)'
;MTSEKSQMASEKSASRFIESGVLQPPSPTTDAATLKRLEAGDHGAIKTSEYPTRKSPPSRSAHSSYSGTPAAMQIPDAAAADLPVVARYIARRATLLGWFDEPAATAITSGWSSTCIALKKPDGTYIYNPDDPSPDLVAAVNRLNESAIVSMASEVTNSVLDSIKPGQASLVNEDTGARIPIIPSLADVHETLVHLTSSCIVVQERCVLIWAHEARTVLTVAHNVEKQMLGFIVGPNMPRGLLAQTEEQSVNGMPTPVRGAIDERNEVYQAAIKVEEGGEGDEDVEGQELKRPTLLVHSFRIGIVIMLVILTQSVGVSRLIRQWSWDGDYKRFILCVVIPPLCVLSLFFFIVVVSSVFQLLLPAGICLRNSKFHSAIKPNPRRYRDYQLPHITVQMPVYKEGLRGVIVPTMVSVMAAIQHYENQGGTASVYINDDGMQCIQPELAAARKQYYRENGIGYCARLPNKKSPKSKSFFSWFKRSPPVDPEVDNQDESEVSPQGRANELGFVRKGKFKKASNMNYCLAFSNRVEDEMLRLTELECESRGCAYEDLSAEDDDRLYEQALQNMVDADEGKTWAEGNIRMGEIILLIDCDTRVPIDCLLYGALEMYESPEVAILQHGSGVMQVAHNIFENGITYFTDIVYTAIKYGVGTGDVAPFVGHNAFLRWKAIQSVAFVDPSDKVTKWWSDSHVSEDFDISLRVQMAGMVCRLATYHNGGFQEGVSLTVYDELNRWEKYAYGCNELVFHPFYKWPYKGPVTRLFLRFLWSNMPVTSKVSILAYIFTYYAIAAGMLLTLVNYILVGLFFQDLDQFYTPSWGIWVSLLVVFNGVASIATSMTRHRLKEKSFWVAILEACKWLPFLLLFFGGISINCAKALLCHAFSVNIEWASTSKELGPTGIYIGLNKMMHRFKWTFLICIVIAAGMMYMAFGAPWGWTIAPGKFSAGTYAIVPLAVQVSCAFALPLFLGLT
;
A
#
# COMPACT_ATOMS: atom_id res chain seq x y z
N MET A 1 28.97 -4.92 -73.88
CA MET A 1 28.41 -6.21 -74.33
C MET A 1 27.16 -6.47 -73.48
N THR A 2 25.95 -6.63 -74.00
CA THR A 2 25.49 -6.65 -75.40
C THR A 2 23.99 -6.30 -75.43
N SER A 3 23.61 -5.38 -76.32
CA SER A 3 22.46 -5.42 -77.26
C SER A 3 21.08 -5.96 -76.80
N GLU A 4 19.90 -5.46 -77.19
CA GLU A 4 19.35 -4.24 -77.82
C GLU A 4 17.91 -4.61 -78.29
N LYS A 5 16.98 -3.63 -78.31
CA LYS A 5 15.72 -3.49 -79.10
C LYS A 5 14.63 -2.85 -78.21
N SER A 6 14.13 -1.63 -78.49
CA SER A 6 13.29 -1.19 -79.63
C SER A 6 11.88 -1.81 -79.56
N GLN A 7 10.74 -1.09 -79.66
CA GLN A 7 10.49 0.21 -80.31
C GLN A 7 9.12 0.84 -79.90
N MET A 8 9.03 2.19 -79.88
CA MET A 8 7.86 3.08 -80.13
C MET A 8 6.47 2.89 -79.43
N ALA A 9 5.56 3.89 -79.38
CA ALA A 9 5.60 5.36 -79.18
C ALA A 9 4.17 5.95 -79.32
N SER A 10 3.78 6.91 -78.47
CA SER A 10 2.67 7.89 -78.67
C SER A 10 2.64 8.84 -77.45
N GLU A 11 3.41 9.92 -77.40
CA GLU A 11 3.02 11.29 -77.84
C GLU A 11 1.67 11.79 -77.27
N LYS A 12 1.53 13.00 -76.70
CA LYS A 12 2.32 14.26 -76.70
C LYS A 12 2.26 14.94 -75.31
N SER A 13 3.34 15.52 -74.78
CA SER A 13 3.70 16.96 -74.81
C SER A 13 2.66 17.87 -74.11
N ALA A 14 2.93 18.67 -73.07
CA ALA A 14 4.16 19.04 -72.34
C ALA A 14 3.80 19.35 -70.85
N SER A 15 4.64 19.82 -69.92
CA SER A 15 6.00 20.40 -69.99
C SER A 15 6.89 20.05 -68.75
N ARG A 16 7.38 21.03 -67.99
CA ARG A 16 8.14 20.93 -66.71
C ARG A 16 7.91 22.20 -65.88
N PHE A 17 7.76 22.10 -64.56
CA PHE A 17 8.83 22.46 -63.59
C PHE A 17 8.49 21.96 -62.16
N ILE A 18 9.40 22.25 -61.22
CA ILE A 18 9.60 21.58 -59.93
C ILE A 18 8.82 22.24 -58.80
N GLU A 19 8.17 21.45 -57.94
CA GLU A 19 8.18 21.63 -56.47
C GLU A 19 7.64 20.38 -55.76
N SER A 20 8.32 19.91 -54.71
CA SER A 20 7.90 18.76 -53.90
C SER A 20 7.31 19.23 -52.57
N GLY A 21 5.97 19.20 -52.47
CA GLY A 21 5.23 19.75 -51.34
C GLY A 21 5.19 18.87 -50.08
N VAL A 22 4.94 19.55 -48.97
CA VAL A 22 4.53 19.01 -47.66
C VAL A 22 3.18 18.27 -47.77
N LEU A 23 2.99 17.21 -46.98
CA LEU A 23 1.66 16.60 -46.76
C LEU A 23 1.39 16.39 -45.27
N GLN A 24 0.45 17.19 -44.73
CA GLN A 24 -0.24 16.92 -43.46
C GLN A 24 -1.41 15.95 -43.69
N PRO A 25 -1.80 15.10 -42.72
CA PRO A 25 -3.03 14.33 -42.76
C PRO A 25 -4.27 15.18 -42.42
N PRO A 26 -5.49 14.81 -42.87
CA PRO A 26 -6.62 15.73 -42.95
C PRO A 26 -7.62 15.68 -41.78
N SER A 27 -8.28 16.81 -41.53
CA SER A 27 -9.49 16.96 -40.72
C SER A 27 -10.77 16.71 -41.56
N PRO A 28 -11.77 15.94 -41.09
CA PRO A 28 -13.05 15.80 -41.77
C PRO A 28 -14.05 16.90 -41.38
N THR A 29 -14.68 17.50 -42.40
CA THR A 29 -15.69 18.57 -42.30
C THR A 29 -17.08 18.06 -41.94
N THR A 30 -17.84 18.87 -41.20
CA THR A 30 -19.28 18.71 -40.95
C THR A 30 -20.12 18.90 -42.22
N ASP A 31 -21.02 17.97 -42.51
CA ASP A 31 -21.88 18.00 -43.71
C ASP A 31 -23.27 18.60 -43.43
N ALA A 32 -23.70 19.53 -44.29
CA ALA A 32 -24.83 20.43 -44.05
C ALA A 32 -26.22 19.81 -44.36
N ALA A 33 -26.29 18.53 -44.71
CA ALA A 33 -27.54 17.83 -45.04
C ALA A 33 -28.30 17.30 -43.81
N THR A 34 -27.63 17.13 -42.67
CA THR A 34 -28.21 16.50 -41.46
C THR A 34 -29.16 17.43 -40.70
N LEU A 35 -28.91 18.75 -40.77
CA LEU A 35 -29.70 19.78 -40.08
C LEU A 35 -31.10 20.03 -40.69
N LYS A 36 -31.44 19.41 -41.83
CA LYS A 36 -32.73 19.60 -42.52
C LYS A 36 -33.71 18.42 -42.41
N ARG A 37 -33.38 17.38 -41.64
CA ARG A 37 -34.23 16.18 -41.46
C ARG A 37 -34.87 16.04 -40.07
N LEU A 38 -34.66 17.02 -39.18
CA LEU A 38 -35.24 17.04 -37.84
C LEU A 38 -36.41 18.04 -37.66
N GLU A 39 -36.75 18.80 -38.71
CA GLU A 39 -37.83 19.83 -38.67
C GLU A 39 -39.15 19.39 -39.34
N ALA A 40 -39.24 18.15 -39.84
CA ALA A 40 -40.45 17.64 -40.52
C ALA A 40 -41.05 16.47 -39.74
N GLY A 41 -42.25 16.66 -39.19
CA GLY A 41 -42.90 15.69 -38.34
C GLY A 41 -43.69 14.59 -39.06
N ASP A 42 -43.84 13.50 -38.32
CA ASP A 42 -45.10 12.81 -38.03
C ASP A 42 -45.54 11.50 -38.75
N HIS A 43 -46.02 10.59 -37.89
CA HIS A 43 -46.89 9.40 -37.99
C HIS A 43 -46.84 8.30 -39.09
N GLY A 44 -47.01 7.04 -38.61
CA GLY A 44 -47.65 5.90 -39.31
C GLY A 44 -46.79 4.63 -39.41
N ALA A 45 -46.84 3.57 -38.57
CA ALA A 45 -47.91 2.72 -37.98
C ALA A 45 -48.25 1.43 -38.80
N ILE A 46 -49.02 0.49 -38.19
CA ILE A 46 -49.68 -0.76 -38.75
C ILE A 46 -48.85 -2.07 -38.65
N LYS A 47 -49.35 -3.27 -38.22
CA LYS A 47 -50.60 -3.81 -37.58
C LYS A 47 -50.33 -5.28 -37.09
N THR A 48 -51.23 -6.12 -36.51
CA THR A 48 -52.16 -6.11 -35.34
C THR A 48 -52.73 -7.53 -35.11
N SER A 49 -52.80 -8.03 -33.85
CA SER A 49 -53.79 -9.05 -33.38
C SER A 49 -53.76 -9.05 -31.82
N GLU A 50 -54.75 -8.59 -31.05
CA GLU A 50 -56.16 -9.04 -30.84
C GLU A 50 -56.26 -10.42 -30.15
N TYR A 51 -57.08 -10.70 -29.09
CA TYR A 51 -57.96 -9.91 -28.18
C TYR A 51 -58.35 -10.81 -26.90
N PRO A 52 -59.43 -10.65 -26.08
CA PRO A 52 -59.38 -10.03 -24.73
C PRO A 52 -60.04 -10.78 -23.51
N THR A 53 -59.96 -10.16 -22.31
CA THR A 53 -61.05 -9.93 -21.29
C THR A 53 -60.90 -10.36 -19.80
N ARG A 54 -61.24 -9.39 -18.92
CA ARG A 54 -62.13 -9.44 -17.72
C ARG A 54 -61.59 -9.58 -16.26
N LYS A 55 -62.05 -8.60 -15.45
CA LYS A 55 -62.32 -8.56 -13.98
C LYS A 55 -61.19 -8.24 -12.98
N SER A 56 -61.58 -7.47 -11.97
CA SER A 56 -60.88 -7.06 -10.73
C SER A 56 -61.71 -7.53 -9.50
N PRO A 57 -61.29 -7.27 -8.24
CA PRO A 57 -59.97 -7.41 -7.58
C PRO A 57 -60.02 -8.55 -6.50
N PRO A 58 -58.95 -8.82 -5.70
CA PRO A 58 -58.93 -8.27 -4.32
C PRO A 58 -57.54 -8.11 -3.61
N SER A 59 -57.55 -7.28 -2.56
CA SER A 59 -56.82 -7.33 -1.27
C SER A 59 -55.34 -7.80 -1.11
N ARG A 60 -54.56 -6.89 -0.51
CA ARG A 60 -53.51 -7.04 0.55
C ARG A 60 -52.32 -8.01 0.38
N SER A 61 -51.16 -7.45 0.75
CA SER A 61 -49.87 -8.05 1.15
C SER A 61 -49.09 -8.91 0.15
N ALA A 62 -47.97 -8.36 -0.31
CA ALA A 62 -46.67 -9.02 -0.28
C ALA A 62 -45.55 -7.96 -0.29
N HIS A 63 -44.49 -8.16 0.51
CA HIS A 63 -43.27 -7.35 0.39
C HIS A 63 -42.60 -7.61 -0.96
N SER A 64 -42.13 -6.55 -1.63
CA SER A 64 -41.11 -6.65 -2.69
C SER A 64 -39.91 -5.79 -2.29
N SER A 65 -38.89 -6.45 -1.74
CA SER A 65 -37.62 -5.85 -1.37
C SER A 65 -36.79 -5.52 -2.63
N TYR A 66 -36.66 -4.24 -2.97
CA TYR A 66 -35.78 -3.78 -4.04
C TYR A 66 -34.43 -3.36 -3.45
N SER A 67 -33.44 -4.25 -3.47
CA SER A 67 -32.09 -3.97 -2.97
C SER A 67 -31.28 -3.20 -4.02
N GLY A 68 -31.37 -1.87 -4.00
CA GLY A 68 -30.54 -0.96 -4.79
C GLY A 68 -29.66 -0.10 -3.88
N THR A 69 -28.34 -0.27 -3.95
CA THR A 69 -27.37 0.53 -3.21
C THR A 69 -27.48 2.01 -3.61
N PRO A 70 -27.60 2.97 -2.66
CA PRO A 70 -27.63 4.38 -3.02
C PRO A 70 -26.25 4.84 -3.53
N ALA A 71 -26.21 5.37 -4.75
CA ALA A 71 -25.04 6.06 -5.28
C ALA A 71 -24.76 7.36 -4.50
N ALA A 72 -23.51 7.84 -4.59
CA ALA A 72 -23.03 9.01 -3.85
C ALA A 72 -23.90 10.26 -4.02
N MET A 73 -23.97 11.07 -2.97
CA MET A 73 -24.66 12.36 -2.94
C MET A 73 -23.93 13.39 -3.84
N GLN A 74 -24.22 13.36 -5.14
CA GLN A 74 -23.73 14.35 -6.10
C GLN A 74 -24.90 14.85 -6.95
N ILE A 75 -25.17 16.16 -6.84
CA ILE A 75 -26.12 16.86 -7.72
C ILE A 75 -25.33 17.30 -8.98
N PRO A 76 -25.76 16.91 -10.20
CA PRO A 76 -25.05 17.23 -11.44
C PRO A 76 -24.88 18.74 -11.68
N ASP A 77 -23.88 19.12 -12.48
CA ASP A 77 -23.68 20.50 -12.97
C ASP A 77 -24.87 20.94 -13.83
N ALA A 78 -25.81 21.64 -13.20
CA ALA A 78 -27.00 22.17 -13.85
C ALA A 78 -26.70 23.50 -14.56
N ALA A 79 -26.85 23.54 -15.88
CA ALA A 79 -27.07 24.81 -16.58
C ALA A 79 -28.42 25.40 -16.16
N ALA A 80 -28.65 26.69 -16.42
CA ALA A 80 -29.86 27.40 -15.97
C ALA A 80 -31.21 26.77 -16.42
N ALA A 81 -31.19 25.89 -17.42
CA ALA A 81 -32.35 25.13 -17.90
C ALA A 81 -32.79 24.00 -16.93
N ASP A 82 -31.91 23.47 -16.09
CA ASP A 82 -32.17 22.27 -15.28
C ASP A 82 -32.63 22.57 -13.84
N LEU A 83 -32.65 23.84 -13.42
CA LEU A 83 -33.04 24.25 -12.06
C LEU A 83 -34.39 23.68 -11.56
N PRO A 84 -35.47 23.61 -12.36
CA PRO A 84 -36.74 22.99 -11.93
C PRO A 84 -36.61 21.50 -11.64
N VAL A 85 -35.70 20.79 -12.32
CA VAL A 85 -35.42 19.37 -12.09
C VAL A 85 -34.64 19.21 -10.78
N VAL A 86 -33.68 20.10 -10.51
CA VAL A 86 -32.94 20.14 -9.24
C VAL A 86 -33.88 20.46 -8.06
N ALA A 87 -34.75 21.46 -8.18
CA ALA A 87 -35.74 21.79 -7.14
C ALA A 87 -36.62 20.58 -6.80
N ARG A 88 -37.16 19.88 -7.82
CA ARG A 88 -37.98 18.69 -7.64
C ARG A 88 -37.20 17.48 -7.09
N TYR A 89 -35.90 17.36 -7.40
CA TYR A 89 -35.03 16.34 -6.82
C TYR A 89 -34.78 16.58 -5.33
N ILE A 90 -34.45 17.82 -4.95
CA ILE A 90 -34.25 18.24 -3.56
C ILE A 90 -35.56 18.07 -2.78
N ALA A 91 -36.71 18.46 -3.36
CA ALA A 91 -38.02 18.31 -2.73
C ALA A 91 -38.37 16.85 -2.46
N ARG A 92 -38.18 15.97 -3.45
CA ARG A 92 -38.38 14.53 -3.27
C ARG A 92 -37.46 13.94 -2.19
N ARG A 93 -36.24 14.48 -2.01
CA ARG A 93 -35.33 14.07 -0.93
C ARG A 93 -35.79 14.60 0.43
N ALA A 94 -36.21 15.86 0.53
CA ALA A 94 -36.76 16.44 1.76
C ALA A 94 -38.04 15.71 2.23
N THR A 95 -38.95 15.36 1.32
CA THR A 95 -40.12 14.52 1.62
C THR A 95 -39.72 13.12 2.12
N LEU A 96 -38.68 12.50 1.53
CA LEU A 96 -38.19 11.20 2.01
C LEU A 96 -37.52 11.28 3.39
N LEU A 97 -37.10 12.46 3.84
CA LEU A 97 -36.48 12.69 5.16
C LEU A 97 -37.49 13.18 6.22
N GLY A 98 -38.78 13.31 5.88
CA GLY A 98 -39.81 13.80 6.81
C GLY A 98 -39.76 15.30 7.10
N TRP A 99 -39.10 16.09 6.23
CA TRP A 99 -38.93 17.54 6.43
C TRP A 99 -40.15 18.38 6.04
N PHE A 100 -41.16 17.76 5.43
CA PHE A 100 -42.43 18.38 5.01
C PHE A 100 -43.65 17.76 5.72
N ASP A 101 -43.44 17.16 6.89
CA ASP A 101 -44.50 16.55 7.70
C ASP A 101 -45.20 17.62 8.56
N GLU A 102 -45.91 18.53 7.89
CA GLU A 102 -46.72 19.57 8.53
C GLU A 102 -47.89 18.94 9.33
N PRO A 103 -48.18 19.40 10.56
CA PRO A 103 -49.32 18.90 11.33
C PRO A 103 -50.64 19.09 10.56
N ALA A 104 -51.45 18.04 10.47
CA ALA A 104 -52.67 18.03 9.64
C ALA A 104 -53.71 19.12 10.01
N ALA A 105 -53.64 19.68 11.23
CA ALA A 105 -54.50 20.79 11.66
C ALA A 105 -54.16 22.13 10.97
N THR A 106 -52.89 22.35 10.64
CA THR A 106 -52.38 23.59 10.01
C THR A 106 -52.69 23.64 8.51
N ALA A 107 -52.44 22.54 7.78
CA ALA A 107 -52.68 22.47 6.34
C ALA A 107 -54.16 22.65 5.93
N ILE A 108 -55.10 22.29 6.82
CA ILE A 108 -56.56 22.39 6.55
C ILE A 108 -57.10 23.82 6.75
N THR A 109 -56.39 24.68 7.48
CA THR A 109 -56.93 25.99 7.91
C THR A 109 -56.42 27.18 7.09
N SER A 110 -55.24 27.10 6.47
CA SER A 110 -54.66 28.19 5.66
C SER A 110 -54.85 28.02 4.14
N GLY A 111 -54.81 26.78 3.64
CA GLY A 111 -54.75 26.49 2.20
C GLY A 111 -53.38 26.75 1.54
N TRP A 112 -52.35 27.07 2.32
CA TRP A 112 -50.98 27.35 1.85
C TRP A 112 -49.96 26.53 2.64
N SER A 113 -48.88 26.07 2.00
CA SER A 113 -47.82 25.32 2.67
C SER A 113 -46.86 26.25 3.41
N SER A 114 -46.49 25.87 4.64
CA SER A 114 -45.43 26.52 5.42
C SER A 114 -44.03 25.97 5.09
N THR A 115 -43.97 24.84 4.39
CA THR A 115 -42.76 24.16 3.94
C THR A 115 -42.56 24.26 2.43
N CYS A 116 -41.33 24.51 1.99
CA CYS A 116 -40.94 24.53 0.58
C CYS A 116 -39.42 24.49 0.42
N ILE A 117 -38.96 24.19 -0.79
CA ILE A 117 -37.63 24.58 -1.27
C ILE A 117 -37.78 25.76 -2.22
N ALA A 118 -36.96 26.79 -2.03
CA ALA A 118 -36.83 27.91 -2.95
C ALA A 118 -35.42 27.90 -3.57
N LEU A 119 -35.31 27.79 -4.89
CA LEU A 119 -34.05 27.94 -5.62
C LEU A 119 -34.07 29.24 -6.45
N LYS A 120 -33.03 30.06 -6.31
CA LYS A 120 -32.88 31.34 -7.00
C LYS A 120 -32.45 31.12 -8.45
N LYS A 121 -33.18 31.70 -9.39
CA LYS A 121 -32.84 31.72 -10.82
C LYS A 121 -31.84 32.86 -11.13
N PRO A 122 -31.15 32.81 -12.29
CA PRO A 122 -30.32 33.91 -12.78
C PRO A 122 -31.08 35.23 -13.02
N ASP A 123 -32.41 35.20 -13.18
CA ASP A 123 -33.27 36.38 -13.33
C ASP A 123 -33.64 37.05 -11.99
N GLY A 124 -33.17 36.52 -10.86
CA GLY A 124 -33.46 37.00 -9.51
C GLY A 124 -34.79 36.50 -8.92
N THR A 125 -35.61 35.77 -9.68
CA THR A 125 -36.84 35.14 -9.20
C THR A 125 -36.57 33.77 -8.58
N TYR A 126 -37.49 33.27 -7.76
CA TYR A 126 -37.37 31.95 -7.13
C TYR A 126 -38.26 30.90 -7.81
N ILE A 127 -37.77 29.67 -7.89
CA ILE A 127 -38.57 28.47 -8.16
C ILE A 127 -38.88 27.84 -6.80
N TYR A 128 -40.16 27.62 -6.53
CA TYR A 128 -40.62 26.93 -5.33
C TYR A 128 -40.95 25.48 -5.66
N ASN A 129 -40.77 24.57 -4.69
CA ASN A 129 -41.36 23.23 -4.75
C ASN A 129 -41.65 22.72 -3.31
N PRO A 130 -42.90 22.36 -2.95
CA PRO A 130 -44.13 22.46 -3.75
C PRO A 130 -44.43 23.88 -4.28
N ASP A 131 -45.25 23.96 -5.32
CA ASP A 131 -45.41 25.19 -6.11
C ASP A 131 -46.31 26.25 -5.42
N ASP A 132 -46.91 25.91 -4.26
CA ASP A 132 -47.90 26.71 -3.50
C ASP A 132 -47.42 27.14 -2.07
N PRO A 133 -46.28 27.83 -1.92
CA PRO A 133 -45.82 28.36 -0.62
C PRO A 133 -46.69 29.53 -0.13
N SER A 134 -46.72 29.77 1.18
CA SER A 134 -47.44 30.92 1.73
C SER A 134 -46.88 32.28 1.25
N PRO A 135 -47.72 33.33 1.08
CA PRO A 135 -47.25 34.65 0.67
C PRO A 135 -46.19 35.26 1.61
N ASP A 136 -46.31 35.00 2.91
CA ASP A 136 -45.36 35.47 3.92
C ASP A 136 -44.01 34.75 3.84
N LEU A 137 -44.02 33.45 3.47
CA LEU A 137 -42.82 32.67 3.20
C LEU A 137 -42.11 33.13 1.92
N VAL A 138 -42.87 33.42 0.86
CA VAL A 138 -42.34 34.06 -0.36
C VAL A 138 -41.72 35.42 -0.03
N ALA A 139 -42.35 36.22 0.83
CA ALA A 139 -41.78 37.49 1.28
C ALA A 139 -40.48 37.30 2.10
N ALA A 140 -40.43 36.32 2.99
CA ALA A 140 -39.24 36.00 3.79
C ALA A 140 -38.07 35.49 2.93
N VAL A 141 -38.34 34.60 1.97
CA VAL A 141 -37.36 34.10 0.99
C VAL A 141 -36.75 35.24 0.17
N ASN A 142 -37.59 36.16 -0.32
CA ASN A 142 -37.11 37.35 -1.02
C ASN A 142 -36.29 38.30 -0.12
N ARG A 143 -36.59 38.38 1.19
CA ARG A 143 -35.78 39.15 2.17
C ARG A 143 -34.44 38.49 2.55
N LEU A 144 -34.34 37.16 2.50
CA LEU A 144 -33.06 36.45 2.71
C LEU A 144 -32.14 36.52 1.50
N ASN A 145 -32.69 36.61 0.28
CA ASN A 145 -31.94 36.86 -0.95
C ASN A 145 -30.90 35.75 -1.34
N GLU A 146 -30.96 34.58 -0.72
CA GLU A 146 -29.96 33.50 -0.87
C GLU A 146 -30.19 32.55 -2.07
N SER A 147 -29.14 31.84 -2.49
CA SER A 147 -29.18 30.97 -3.67
C SER A 147 -30.13 29.77 -3.55
N ALA A 148 -30.18 29.16 -2.36
CA ALA A 148 -31.06 28.03 -2.07
C ALA A 148 -31.54 28.08 -0.62
N ILE A 149 -32.85 27.96 -0.42
CA ILE A 149 -33.52 28.03 0.88
C ILE A 149 -34.44 26.81 1.04
N VAL A 150 -34.47 26.23 2.24
CA VAL A 150 -35.36 25.16 2.68
C VAL A 150 -36.15 25.68 3.87
N SER A 151 -37.48 25.68 3.78
CA SER A 151 -38.37 25.76 4.94
C SER A 151 -38.78 24.34 5.34
N MET A 152 -38.32 23.88 6.51
CA MET A 152 -38.63 22.54 7.02
C MET A 152 -39.58 22.58 8.22
N ALA A 153 -40.46 21.59 8.29
CA ALA A 153 -41.25 21.25 9.46
C ALA A 153 -41.27 19.71 9.60
N SER A 154 -40.67 19.20 10.66
CA SER A 154 -40.64 17.78 11.02
C SER A 154 -41.11 17.57 12.46
N GLU A 155 -41.25 16.32 12.91
CA GLU A 155 -41.54 16.00 14.31
C GLU A 155 -40.47 16.55 15.26
N VAL A 156 -39.20 16.58 14.81
CA VAL A 156 -38.06 17.18 15.54
C VAL A 156 -38.27 18.68 15.69
N THR A 157 -38.56 19.40 14.59
CA THR A 157 -38.83 20.85 14.62
C THR A 157 -39.95 21.21 15.60
N ASN A 158 -41.06 20.47 15.56
CA ASN A 158 -42.18 20.68 16.47
C ASN A 158 -41.80 20.41 17.94
N SER A 159 -41.05 19.33 18.19
CA SER A 159 -40.58 18.98 19.55
C SER A 159 -39.60 20.01 20.11
N VAL A 160 -38.72 20.58 19.27
CA VAL A 160 -37.86 21.70 19.67
C VAL A 160 -38.70 22.94 19.97
N LEU A 161 -39.62 23.33 19.08
CA LEU A 161 -40.48 24.49 19.26
C LEU A 161 -41.28 24.44 20.57
N ASP A 162 -41.80 23.27 20.94
CA ASP A 162 -42.55 23.08 22.19
C ASP A 162 -41.65 23.11 23.46
N SER A 163 -40.32 22.98 23.29
CA SER A 163 -39.33 23.10 24.36
C SER A 163 -38.81 24.53 24.57
N ILE A 164 -39.03 25.44 23.61
CA ILE A 164 -38.53 26.83 23.66
C ILE A 164 -39.27 27.61 24.75
N LYS A 165 -38.50 28.29 25.62
CA LYS A 165 -39.08 29.11 26.69
C LYS A 165 -39.55 30.48 26.16
N PRO A 166 -40.65 31.04 26.68
CA PRO A 166 -41.09 32.39 26.31
C PRO A 166 -39.98 33.42 26.51
N GLY A 167 -39.61 34.15 25.44
CA GLY A 167 -38.54 35.15 25.45
C GLY A 167 -37.12 34.63 25.16
N GLN A 168 -36.95 33.35 24.82
CA GLN A 168 -35.65 32.79 24.42
C GLN A 168 -35.27 33.22 22.99
N ALA A 169 -34.12 33.90 22.83
CA ALA A 169 -33.69 34.48 21.55
C ALA A 169 -32.86 33.55 20.65
N SER A 170 -32.27 32.47 21.20
CA SER A 170 -31.53 31.47 20.41
C SER A 170 -31.42 30.13 21.13
N LEU A 171 -31.19 29.06 20.36
CA LEU A 171 -30.63 27.79 20.86
C LEU A 171 -29.11 27.85 20.72
N VAL A 172 -28.38 27.33 21.71
CA VAL A 172 -26.90 27.32 21.73
C VAL A 172 -26.43 25.89 21.95
N ASN A 173 -25.78 25.29 20.96
CA ASN A 173 -25.31 23.91 21.04
C ASN A 173 -24.03 23.87 21.90
N GLU A 174 -24.08 23.15 23.03
CA GLU A 174 -23.00 23.17 24.04
C GLU A 174 -21.69 22.52 23.54
N ASP A 175 -21.77 21.52 22.65
CA ASP A 175 -20.60 20.83 22.08
C ASP A 175 -19.86 21.64 21.00
N THR A 176 -20.57 22.50 20.27
CA THR A 176 -20.04 23.20 19.07
C THR A 176 -20.05 24.72 19.17
N GLY A 177 -20.70 25.30 20.18
CA GLY A 177 -20.89 26.74 20.34
C GLY A 177 -21.83 27.40 19.30
N ALA A 178 -22.34 26.63 18.34
CA ALA A 178 -23.21 27.13 17.28
C ALA A 178 -24.54 27.67 17.84
N ARG A 179 -25.01 28.79 17.29
CA ARG A 179 -26.25 29.46 17.71
C ARG A 179 -27.28 29.46 16.59
N ILE A 180 -28.47 28.92 16.87
CA ILE A 180 -29.62 28.99 15.97
C ILE A 180 -30.56 30.09 16.50
N PRO A 181 -30.78 31.20 15.78
CA PRO A 181 -31.65 32.30 16.23
C PRO A 181 -33.11 31.84 16.23
N ILE A 182 -33.88 32.35 17.19
CA ILE A 182 -35.33 32.14 17.29
C ILE A 182 -36.00 33.48 16.98
N ILE A 183 -36.84 33.51 15.95
CA ILE A 183 -37.58 34.70 15.53
C ILE A 183 -39.10 34.52 15.70
N PRO A 184 -39.87 35.59 16.03
CA PRO A 184 -41.30 35.46 16.31
C PRO A 184 -42.11 35.01 15.10
N SER A 185 -41.91 35.65 13.94
CA SER A 185 -42.70 35.43 12.72
C SER A 185 -41.84 35.50 11.45
N LEU A 186 -42.37 35.05 10.31
CA LEU A 186 -41.72 35.22 9.01
C LEU A 186 -41.52 36.70 8.63
N ALA A 187 -42.30 37.63 9.19
CA ALA A 187 -42.14 39.07 8.96
C ALA A 187 -40.81 39.62 9.51
N ASP A 188 -40.28 39.02 10.57
CA ASP A 188 -39.05 39.42 11.26
C ASP A 188 -37.76 38.88 10.58
N VAL A 189 -37.90 38.19 9.44
CA VAL A 189 -36.79 37.69 8.62
C VAL A 189 -36.14 38.85 7.85
N HIS A 190 -34.85 39.07 8.10
CA HIS A 190 -34.05 40.14 7.49
C HIS A 190 -32.71 39.61 6.94
N GLU A 191 -32.19 40.26 5.89
CA GLU A 191 -30.94 39.89 5.18
C GLU A 191 -29.72 39.74 6.12
N THR A 192 -29.66 40.53 7.20
CA THR A 192 -28.56 40.48 8.18
C THR A 192 -28.43 39.14 8.92
N LEU A 193 -29.48 38.29 8.93
CA LEU A 193 -29.40 36.94 9.51
C LEU A 193 -28.43 36.03 8.74
N VAL A 194 -28.30 36.25 7.42
CA VAL A 194 -27.46 35.45 6.53
C VAL A 194 -25.97 35.62 6.84
N HIS A 195 -25.55 36.81 7.27
CA HIS A 195 -24.17 37.08 7.69
C HIS A 195 -23.80 36.48 9.05
N LEU A 196 -24.79 36.05 9.84
CA LEU A 196 -24.59 35.55 11.20
C LEU A 196 -24.71 34.03 11.28
N THR A 197 -25.59 33.43 10.49
CA THR A 197 -25.99 32.00 10.61
C THR A 197 -26.45 31.43 9.26
N SER A 198 -26.61 30.11 9.18
CA SER A 198 -27.17 29.41 8.01
C SER A 198 -28.62 28.95 8.20
N SER A 199 -29.25 29.28 9.33
CA SER A 199 -30.60 28.84 9.68
C SER A 199 -31.22 29.63 10.84
N CYS A 200 -32.53 29.84 10.84
CA CYS A 200 -33.30 30.35 11.98
C CYS A 200 -34.62 29.59 12.21
N ILE A 201 -35.07 29.56 13.46
CA ILE A 201 -36.34 28.94 13.88
C ILE A 201 -37.42 30.00 13.92
N VAL A 202 -38.58 29.72 13.30
CA VAL A 202 -39.72 30.65 13.22
C VAL A 202 -40.86 30.12 14.06
N VAL A 203 -41.26 30.88 15.09
CA VAL A 203 -42.16 30.37 16.15
C VAL A 203 -43.62 30.34 15.72
N GLN A 204 -44.12 31.42 15.10
CA GLN A 204 -45.52 31.55 14.71
C GLN A 204 -45.92 30.55 13.61
N GLU A 205 -45.09 30.40 12.58
CA GLU A 205 -45.32 29.49 11.45
C GLU A 205 -44.76 28.08 11.67
N ARG A 206 -44.14 27.83 12.84
CA ARG A 206 -43.64 26.54 13.32
C ARG A 206 -42.71 25.79 12.35
N CYS A 207 -41.86 26.54 11.64
CA CYS A 207 -40.88 25.99 10.71
C CYS A 207 -39.45 26.45 11.04
N VAL A 208 -38.47 25.85 10.37
CA VAL A 208 -37.07 26.32 10.37
C VAL A 208 -36.70 26.70 8.96
N LEU A 209 -36.23 27.94 8.78
CA LEU A 209 -35.64 28.41 7.53
C LEU A 209 -34.15 28.10 7.56
N ILE A 210 -33.66 27.43 6.52
CA ILE A 210 -32.25 27.07 6.33
C ILE A 210 -31.83 27.54 4.94
N TRP A 211 -30.63 28.10 4.80
CA TRP A 211 -30.15 28.65 3.54
C TRP A 211 -28.70 28.27 3.25
N ALA A 212 -28.36 28.24 1.96
CA ALA A 212 -27.02 27.96 1.47
C ALA A 212 -26.71 28.73 0.19
N HIS A 213 -25.47 29.22 0.07
CA HIS A 213 -24.96 29.95 -1.09
C HIS A 213 -24.91 29.10 -2.38
N GLU A 214 -24.96 27.77 -2.27
CA GLU A 214 -25.05 26.87 -3.43
C GLU A 214 -26.16 25.81 -3.21
N ALA A 215 -27.00 25.61 -4.23
CA ALA A 215 -28.12 24.66 -4.18
C ALA A 215 -27.71 23.20 -3.93
N ARG A 216 -26.44 22.83 -4.16
CA ARG A 216 -25.94 21.46 -3.90
C ARG A 216 -25.77 21.17 -2.42
N THR A 217 -25.36 22.17 -1.65
CA THR A 217 -25.01 22.01 -0.23
C THR A 217 -26.23 22.11 0.69
N VAL A 218 -27.34 22.68 0.22
CA VAL A 218 -28.53 22.97 1.03
C VAL A 218 -29.10 21.73 1.77
N LEU A 219 -29.08 20.55 1.15
CA LEU A 219 -29.50 19.30 1.81
C LEU A 219 -28.54 18.88 2.94
N THR A 220 -27.24 19.10 2.77
CA THR A 220 -26.23 18.78 3.79
C THR A 220 -26.30 19.77 4.95
N VAL A 221 -26.49 21.06 4.66
CA VAL A 221 -26.71 22.09 5.69
C VAL A 221 -27.98 21.78 6.48
N ALA A 222 -29.10 21.50 5.80
CA ALA A 222 -30.37 21.17 6.43
C ALA A 222 -30.30 19.93 7.34
N HIS A 223 -29.64 18.85 6.90
CA HIS A 223 -29.46 17.66 7.72
C HIS A 223 -28.55 17.89 8.94
N ASN A 224 -27.52 18.74 8.80
CA ASN A 224 -26.68 19.14 9.94
C ASN A 224 -27.46 19.98 10.97
N VAL A 225 -28.32 20.89 10.51
CA VAL A 225 -29.20 21.70 11.38
C VAL A 225 -30.21 20.80 12.11
N GLU A 226 -30.86 19.87 11.41
CA GLU A 226 -31.76 18.88 12.02
C GLU A 226 -31.03 18.03 13.08
N LYS A 227 -29.80 17.58 12.81
CA LYS A 227 -28.98 16.85 13.78
C LYS A 227 -28.62 17.69 15.00
N GLN A 228 -28.33 18.98 14.82
CA GLN A 228 -28.13 19.91 15.94
C GLN A 228 -29.42 20.09 16.75
N MET A 229 -30.58 20.17 16.09
CA MET A 229 -31.90 20.26 16.72
C MET A 229 -32.27 19.02 17.53
N LEU A 230 -31.99 17.81 17.01
CA LEU A 230 -32.14 16.55 17.73
C LEU A 230 -31.37 16.55 19.06
N GLY A 231 -30.13 17.07 19.07
CA GLY A 231 -29.29 17.16 20.25
C GLY A 231 -29.94 17.91 21.43
N PHE A 232 -30.82 18.89 21.17
CA PHE A 232 -31.52 19.64 22.23
C PHE A 232 -32.68 18.89 22.88
N ILE A 233 -33.25 17.87 22.22
CA ILE A 233 -34.39 17.10 22.75
C ILE A 233 -33.91 15.96 23.68
N VAL A 234 -32.68 15.45 23.47
CA VAL A 234 -32.15 14.27 24.18
C VAL A 234 -31.61 14.65 25.57
N GLY A 235 -32.52 14.96 26.49
CA GLY A 235 -32.24 15.02 27.93
C GLY A 235 -32.24 13.62 28.58
N PRO A 236 -31.61 13.43 29.75
CA PRO A 236 -31.38 12.12 30.36
C PRO A 236 -32.63 11.37 30.89
N ASN A 237 -33.85 11.90 30.73
CA ASN A 237 -35.09 11.30 31.22
C ASN A 237 -36.31 11.61 30.32
N MET A 238 -36.50 10.88 29.21
CA MET A 238 -37.80 10.70 28.52
C MET A 238 -37.76 9.47 27.58
N PRO A 239 -38.92 8.89 27.19
CA PRO A 239 -38.99 7.54 26.64
C PRO A 239 -38.66 7.47 25.13
N ARG A 240 -38.00 6.37 24.72
CA ARG A 240 -37.48 6.08 23.36
C ARG A 240 -38.56 5.83 22.27
N GLY A 241 -39.66 6.59 22.26
CA GLY A 241 -40.74 6.46 21.28
C GLY A 241 -40.59 7.33 20.02
N LEU A 242 -40.13 8.58 20.18
CA LEU A 242 -40.15 9.59 19.11
C LEU A 242 -38.88 9.65 18.24
N LEU A 243 -37.75 9.12 18.70
CA LEU A 243 -36.50 9.09 17.91
C LEU A 243 -36.48 7.96 16.86
N ALA A 244 -37.40 7.00 16.95
CA ALA A 244 -37.38 5.78 16.15
C ALA A 244 -37.76 5.98 14.66
N GLN A 245 -38.33 7.12 14.27
CA GLN A 245 -38.71 7.37 12.86
C GLN A 245 -37.61 8.07 12.05
N THR A 246 -36.78 8.91 12.67
CA THR A 246 -35.69 9.64 11.96
C THR A 246 -34.42 8.79 11.81
N GLU A 247 -34.19 7.80 12.69
CA GLU A 247 -33.02 6.92 12.60
C GLU A 247 -33.15 5.78 11.55
N GLU A 248 -34.36 5.48 11.07
CA GLU A 248 -34.62 4.35 10.13
C GLU A 248 -34.14 4.57 8.68
N GLN A 249 -33.50 5.69 8.35
CA GLN A 249 -32.68 5.81 7.12
C GLN A 249 -31.16 5.65 7.36
N SER A 250 -30.74 5.36 8.59
CA SER A 250 -29.40 4.85 8.88
C SER A 250 -29.44 3.33 9.09
N VAL A 251 -29.18 2.58 8.03
CA VAL A 251 -29.13 1.11 8.12
C VAL A 251 -27.83 0.67 8.78
N ASN A 252 -27.88 0.45 10.11
CA ASN A 252 -27.29 -0.72 10.77
C ASN A 252 -27.67 -0.85 12.27
N GLY A 253 -28.89 -1.34 12.50
CA GLY A 253 -29.16 -2.44 13.45
C GLY A 253 -28.92 -2.25 14.95
N MET A 254 -30.02 -2.33 15.72
CA MET A 254 -30.03 -2.83 17.10
C MET A 254 -31.15 -3.88 17.30
N PRO A 255 -31.02 -4.79 18.28
CA PRO A 255 -31.61 -6.13 18.17
C PRO A 255 -32.96 -6.31 18.87
N THR A 256 -33.74 -7.29 18.39
CA THR A 256 -34.77 -7.98 19.20
C THR A 256 -34.19 -9.27 19.80
N PRO A 257 -34.67 -9.71 20.99
CA PRO A 257 -33.99 -10.74 21.77
C PRO A 257 -34.18 -12.14 21.17
N VAL A 258 -33.16 -12.64 20.48
CA VAL A 258 -33.12 -14.03 20.00
C VAL A 258 -32.85 -14.97 21.16
N ARG A 259 -33.63 -16.06 21.26
CA ARG A 259 -33.49 -17.10 22.29
C ARG A 259 -32.08 -17.73 22.22
N GLY A 260 -31.26 -17.48 23.23
CA GLY A 260 -29.82 -17.77 23.23
C GLY A 260 -28.93 -16.53 23.40
N ALA A 261 -29.52 -15.32 23.37
CA ALA A 261 -28.84 -14.09 23.76
C ALA A 261 -28.35 -14.16 25.22
N ILE A 262 -27.20 -13.54 25.44
CA ILE A 262 -26.49 -13.49 26.72
C ILE A 262 -27.19 -12.49 27.64
N ASP A 263 -27.39 -12.86 28.92
CA ASP A 263 -28.01 -11.97 29.91
C ASP A 263 -27.00 -10.93 30.40
N GLU A 264 -27.11 -9.71 29.87
CA GLU A 264 -26.26 -8.54 30.19
C GLU A 264 -26.36 -8.09 31.67
N ARG A 265 -27.30 -8.63 32.44
CA ARG A 265 -27.41 -8.39 33.90
C ARG A 265 -26.62 -9.40 34.74
N ASN A 266 -26.05 -10.43 34.11
CA ASN A 266 -25.27 -11.45 34.80
C ASN A 266 -23.81 -10.98 34.95
N GLU A 267 -23.29 -10.97 36.17
CA GLU A 267 -21.98 -10.40 36.52
C GLU A 267 -20.83 -11.02 35.70
N VAL A 268 -20.94 -12.32 35.37
CA VAL A 268 -19.97 -13.05 34.55
C VAL A 268 -19.87 -12.49 33.13
N TYR A 269 -20.98 -12.04 32.55
CA TYR A 269 -21.01 -11.48 31.20
C TYR A 269 -20.65 -9.99 31.19
N GLN A 270 -20.97 -9.23 32.24
CA GLN A 270 -20.39 -7.89 32.39
C GLN A 270 -18.88 -7.93 32.60
N ALA A 271 -18.35 -8.92 33.32
CA ALA A 271 -16.91 -9.13 33.45
C ALA A 271 -16.26 -9.48 32.08
N ALA A 272 -16.96 -10.20 31.21
CA ALA A 272 -16.49 -10.46 29.84
C ALA A 272 -16.51 -9.20 28.97
N ILE A 273 -17.59 -8.41 29.00
CA ILE A 273 -17.73 -7.16 28.23
C ILE A 273 -16.67 -6.14 28.65
N LYS A 274 -16.47 -5.94 29.97
CA LYS A 274 -15.38 -5.09 30.51
C LYS A 274 -13.97 -5.55 30.12
N VAL A 275 -13.80 -6.81 29.68
CA VAL A 275 -12.53 -7.34 29.16
C VAL A 275 -12.44 -7.22 27.64
N GLU A 276 -13.55 -7.14 26.91
CA GLU A 276 -13.59 -6.95 25.45
C GLU A 276 -13.51 -5.48 25.02
N GLU A 277 -14.15 -4.55 25.75
CA GLU A 277 -14.11 -3.11 25.44
C GLU A 277 -12.77 -2.44 25.82
N GLY A 278 -11.90 -3.18 26.51
CA GLY A 278 -10.67 -2.68 27.09
C GLY A 278 -10.94 -2.18 28.50
N GLY A 279 -10.32 -2.81 29.49
CA GLY A 279 -10.52 -2.44 30.88
C GLY A 279 -9.92 -1.07 31.16
N GLU A 280 -10.78 -0.05 31.23
CA GLU A 280 -10.53 1.17 32.01
C GLU A 280 -10.51 0.77 33.48
N GLY A 281 -9.33 0.33 33.93
CA GLY A 281 -8.92 0.44 35.31
C GLY A 281 -8.32 1.82 35.50
N ASP A 282 -8.98 2.61 36.33
CA ASP A 282 -8.65 3.97 36.76
C ASP A 282 -8.84 5.09 35.72
N GLU A 283 -9.27 6.24 36.23
CA GLU A 283 -9.32 7.51 35.53
C GLU A 283 -7.89 7.88 35.13
N ASP A 284 -7.63 7.93 33.82
CA ASP A 284 -6.30 8.04 33.22
C ASP A 284 -5.68 9.42 33.54
N VAL A 285 -5.01 9.52 34.70
CA VAL A 285 -4.30 10.73 35.16
C VAL A 285 -3.28 11.13 34.09
N GLU A 286 -3.38 12.37 33.60
CA GLU A 286 -2.45 12.95 32.63
C GLU A 286 -0.99 12.75 33.12
N GLY A 287 -0.18 12.01 32.35
CA GLY A 287 1.27 11.91 32.56
C GLY A 287 1.86 10.58 33.06
N GLN A 288 1.10 9.49 33.26
CA GLN A 288 1.73 8.17 33.52
C GLN A 288 2.25 7.47 32.25
N GLU A 289 3.47 6.93 32.31
CA GLU A 289 4.07 6.15 31.21
C GLU A 289 3.31 4.83 30.97
N LEU A 290 2.77 4.64 29.75
CA LEU A 290 2.16 3.38 29.35
C LEU A 290 3.19 2.24 29.25
N LYS A 291 3.35 1.47 30.33
CA LYS A 291 4.25 0.32 30.37
C LYS A 291 3.71 -0.86 29.53
N ARG A 292 4.03 -0.85 28.24
CA ARG A 292 3.58 -1.86 27.27
C ARG A 292 4.12 -3.27 27.62
N PRO A 293 3.26 -4.32 27.69
CA PRO A 293 3.68 -5.65 28.12
C PRO A 293 4.58 -6.34 27.10
N THR A 294 5.49 -7.19 27.59
CA THR A 294 6.29 -8.10 26.75
C THR A 294 5.60 -9.46 26.69
N LEU A 295 5.17 -9.88 25.50
CA LEU A 295 4.43 -11.13 25.29
C LEU A 295 5.40 -12.31 25.12
N LEU A 296 5.10 -13.43 25.79
CA LEU A 296 5.93 -14.65 25.76
C LEU A 296 5.34 -15.77 24.88
N VAL A 297 4.18 -15.56 24.25
CA VAL A 297 3.49 -16.57 23.43
C VAL A 297 4.36 -16.99 22.25
N HIS A 298 4.99 -16.03 21.57
CA HIS A 298 5.99 -16.29 20.54
C HIS A 298 7.16 -17.14 21.06
N SER A 299 7.69 -16.80 22.24
CA SER A 299 8.83 -17.52 22.82
C SER A 299 8.49 -18.97 23.17
N PHE A 300 7.30 -19.22 23.72
CA PHE A 300 6.80 -20.58 23.97
C PHE A 300 6.62 -21.37 22.66
N ARG A 301 6.03 -20.73 21.63
CA ARG A 301 5.86 -21.31 20.29
C ARG A 301 7.18 -21.76 19.69
N ILE A 302 8.20 -20.89 19.69
CA ILE A 302 9.54 -21.20 19.17
C ILE A 302 10.28 -22.23 20.05
N GLY A 303 10.03 -22.26 21.36
CA GLY A 303 10.52 -23.33 22.24
C GLY A 303 10.07 -24.73 21.75
N ILE A 304 8.78 -24.88 21.45
CA ILE A 304 8.23 -26.14 20.90
C ILE A 304 8.84 -26.47 19.53
N VAL A 305 9.02 -25.49 18.66
CA VAL A 305 9.70 -25.66 17.35
C VAL A 305 11.10 -26.24 17.54
N ILE A 306 11.91 -25.65 18.43
CA ILE A 306 13.28 -26.12 18.69
C ILE A 306 13.26 -27.55 19.26
N MET A 307 12.33 -27.87 20.17
CA MET A 307 12.16 -29.23 20.69
C MET A 307 11.81 -30.24 19.58
N LEU A 308 10.92 -29.89 18.64
CA LEU A 308 10.55 -30.75 17.51
C LEU A 308 11.72 -30.95 16.53
N VAL A 309 12.51 -29.91 16.27
CA VAL A 309 13.73 -30.02 15.45
C VAL A 309 14.73 -30.97 16.12
N ILE A 310 15.05 -30.75 17.40
CA ILE A 310 15.99 -31.59 18.16
C ILE A 310 15.51 -33.04 18.19
N LEU A 311 14.22 -33.28 18.47
CA LEU A 311 13.63 -34.62 18.50
C LEU A 311 13.72 -35.31 17.13
N THR A 312 13.41 -34.59 16.05
CA THR A 312 13.47 -35.13 14.68
C THR A 312 14.88 -35.55 14.29
N GLN A 313 15.89 -34.70 14.56
CA GLN A 313 17.28 -35.07 14.30
C GLN A 313 17.78 -36.19 15.23
N SER A 314 17.32 -36.21 16.49
CA SER A 314 17.66 -37.28 17.45
C SER A 314 17.10 -38.64 17.04
N VAL A 315 15.92 -38.69 16.42
CA VAL A 315 15.37 -39.91 15.80
C VAL A 315 16.27 -40.39 14.65
N GLY A 316 16.80 -39.46 13.84
CA GLY A 316 17.81 -39.76 12.81
C GLY A 316 19.07 -40.41 13.40
N VAL A 317 19.68 -39.78 14.41
CA VAL A 317 20.87 -40.32 15.11
C VAL A 317 20.57 -41.67 15.77
N SER A 318 19.40 -41.82 16.40
CA SER A 318 18.96 -43.08 17.03
C SER A 318 18.88 -44.24 16.03
N ARG A 319 18.40 -43.99 14.80
CA ARG A 319 18.43 -44.99 13.72
C ARG A 319 19.86 -45.38 13.34
N LEU A 320 20.78 -44.41 13.21
CA LEU A 320 22.19 -44.69 12.90
C LEU A 320 22.86 -45.52 14.01
N ILE A 321 22.61 -45.20 15.28
CA ILE A 321 23.12 -45.97 16.44
C ILE A 321 22.56 -47.40 16.43
N ARG A 322 21.27 -47.59 16.16
CA ARG A 322 20.63 -48.91 16.11
C ARG A 322 21.14 -49.77 14.94
N GLN A 323 21.53 -49.16 13.82
CA GLN A 323 22.14 -49.88 12.70
C GLN A 323 23.60 -50.24 13.01
N TRP A 324 24.36 -49.30 13.56
CA TRP A 324 25.73 -49.56 14.00
C TRP A 324 25.81 -50.68 15.04
N SER A 325 24.84 -50.81 15.94
CA SER A 325 24.82 -51.93 16.90
C SER A 325 24.51 -53.30 16.29
N TRP A 326 24.14 -53.38 15.00
CA TRP A 326 23.87 -54.63 14.29
C TRP A 326 25.07 -55.14 13.49
N ASP A 327 25.91 -54.26 12.92
CA ASP A 327 27.02 -54.65 12.04
C ASP A 327 28.37 -53.97 12.33
N GLY A 328 28.42 -52.98 13.21
CA GLY A 328 29.64 -52.28 13.62
C GLY A 328 30.21 -51.26 12.62
N ASP A 329 29.60 -51.00 11.45
CA ASP A 329 30.20 -50.07 10.47
C ASP A 329 29.96 -48.59 10.86
N TYR A 330 31.07 -47.94 11.24
CA TYR A 330 31.13 -46.54 11.64
C TYR A 330 30.94 -45.53 10.50
N LYS A 331 31.06 -45.93 9.22
CA LYS A 331 30.90 -45.00 8.07
C LYS A 331 29.55 -44.29 8.07
N ARG A 332 28.52 -44.91 8.65
CA ARG A 332 27.17 -44.34 8.83
C ARG A 332 27.18 -42.97 9.51
N PHE A 333 28.09 -42.76 10.47
CA PHE A 333 28.15 -41.50 11.23
C PHE A 333 28.65 -40.31 10.39
N ILE A 334 29.15 -40.52 9.17
CA ILE A 334 29.40 -39.44 8.21
C ILE A 334 28.09 -38.67 7.91
N LEU A 335 26.93 -39.34 7.95
CA LEU A 335 25.62 -38.68 7.80
C LEU A 335 25.31 -37.68 8.92
N CYS A 336 25.97 -37.75 10.08
CA CYS A 336 25.79 -36.72 11.11
C CYS A 336 26.26 -35.33 10.65
N VAL A 337 27.11 -35.23 9.63
CA VAL A 337 27.53 -33.97 9.00
C VAL A 337 26.35 -33.22 8.35
N VAL A 338 25.27 -33.91 7.94
CA VAL A 338 24.08 -33.24 7.40
C VAL A 338 23.11 -32.72 8.47
N ILE A 339 23.32 -33.03 9.76
CA ILE A 339 22.42 -32.58 10.83
C ILE A 339 22.36 -31.04 10.94
N PRO A 340 23.48 -30.27 10.97
CA PRO A 340 23.41 -28.81 11.03
C PRO A 340 22.61 -28.16 9.89
N PRO A 341 22.83 -28.46 8.59
CA PRO A 341 21.98 -27.90 7.53
C PRO A 341 20.54 -28.41 7.60
N LEU A 342 20.29 -29.68 7.97
CA LEU A 342 18.92 -30.19 8.13
C LEU A 342 18.17 -29.49 9.27
N CYS A 343 18.80 -29.21 10.41
CA CYS A 343 18.22 -28.40 11.49
C CYS A 343 17.67 -27.09 10.93
N VAL A 344 18.53 -26.31 10.27
CA VAL A 344 18.20 -24.94 9.85
C VAL A 344 17.18 -24.94 8.70
N LEU A 345 17.29 -25.85 7.72
CA LEU A 345 16.30 -26.01 6.66
C LEU A 345 14.93 -26.48 7.19
N SER A 346 14.90 -27.25 8.28
CA SER A 346 13.65 -27.72 8.89
C SER A 346 12.95 -26.68 9.78
N LEU A 347 13.64 -25.61 10.20
CA LEU A 347 13.07 -24.58 11.10
C LEU A 347 11.76 -24.01 10.55
N PHE A 348 11.76 -23.56 9.29
CA PHE A 348 10.58 -22.94 8.69
C PHE A 348 9.36 -23.89 8.67
N PHE A 349 9.58 -25.16 8.32
CA PHE A 349 8.53 -26.17 8.35
C PHE A 349 7.93 -26.35 9.76
N PHE A 350 8.77 -26.53 10.78
CA PHE A 350 8.27 -26.70 12.15
C PHE A 350 7.63 -25.43 12.69
N ILE A 351 8.11 -24.23 12.33
CA ILE A 351 7.43 -22.96 12.64
C ILE A 351 6.03 -22.95 12.05
N VAL A 352 5.86 -23.32 10.78
CA VAL A 352 4.53 -23.36 10.13
C VAL A 352 3.61 -24.40 10.79
N VAL A 353 4.12 -25.59 11.12
CA VAL A 353 3.36 -26.64 11.85
C VAL A 353 2.85 -26.13 13.20
N VAL A 354 3.76 -25.65 14.06
CA VAL A 354 3.39 -25.22 15.42
C VAL A 354 2.53 -23.95 15.37
N SER A 355 2.83 -23.01 14.46
CA SER A 355 2.02 -21.81 14.27
C SER A 355 0.60 -22.17 13.81
N SER A 356 0.44 -23.13 12.89
CA SER A 356 -0.89 -23.57 12.45
C SER A 356 -1.72 -24.13 13.60
N VAL A 357 -1.11 -24.93 14.49
CA VAL A 357 -1.78 -25.45 15.70
C VAL A 357 -2.17 -24.31 16.64
N PHE A 358 -1.28 -23.34 16.87
CA PHE A 358 -1.56 -22.18 17.73
C PHE A 358 -2.66 -21.28 17.15
N GLN A 359 -2.66 -21.05 15.84
CA GLN A 359 -3.66 -20.28 15.11
C GLN A 359 -5.05 -20.93 15.14
N LEU A 360 -5.11 -22.27 15.10
CA LEU A 360 -6.36 -23.03 15.23
C LEU A 360 -6.88 -23.06 16.67
N LEU A 361 -6.00 -23.30 17.66
CA LEU A 361 -6.43 -23.61 19.03
C LEU A 361 -6.43 -22.41 19.99
N LEU A 362 -5.58 -21.40 19.80
CA LEU A 362 -5.41 -20.30 20.76
C LEU A 362 -6.10 -19.00 20.32
N PRO A 363 -6.64 -18.18 21.25
CA PRO A 363 -7.22 -16.88 20.93
C PRO A 363 -6.22 -15.93 20.26
N ALA A 364 -6.62 -15.31 19.15
CA ALA A 364 -5.80 -14.30 18.46
C ALA A 364 -6.03 -12.86 18.97
N GLY A 365 -6.93 -12.65 19.93
CA GLY A 365 -7.27 -11.32 20.48
C GLY A 365 -6.10 -10.59 21.14
N ILE A 366 -5.04 -11.32 21.53
CA ILE A 366 -3.78 -10.73 22.01
C ILE A 366 -3.15 -9.83 20.92
N CYS A 367 -3.26 -10.20 19.65
CA CYS A 367 -2.77 -9.41 18.52
C CYS A 367 -3.63 -8.17 18.22
N LEU A 368 -4.74 -7.95 18.94
CA LEU A 368 -5.57 -6.74 18.86
C LEU A 368 -5.26 -5.76 20.01
N ARG A 369 -4.22 -6.03 20.82
CA ARG A 369 -3.78 -5.17 21.92
C ARG A 369 -2.34 -4.67 21.71
N ASN A 370 -1.98 -3.61 22.42
CA ASN A 370 -0.63 -3.04 22.39
C ASN A 370 0.34 -3.88 23.23
N SER A 371 1.57 -4.02 22.75
CA SER A 371 2.68 -4.72 23.40
C SER A 371 4.01 -4.07 23.01
N LYS A 372 5.12 -4.52 23.59
CA LYS A 372 6.47 -3.96 23.33
C LYS A 372 6.81 -3.85 21.83
N PHE A 373 6.43 -4.84 21.02
CA PHE A 373 6.76 -4.89 19.59
C PHE A 373 5.56 -4.60 18.67
N HIS A 374 4.35 -4.37 19.22
CA HIS A 374 3.12 -4.25 18.44
C HIS A 374 2.20 -3.12 18.92
N SER A 375 1.74 -2.28 17.99
CA SER A 375 0.70 -1.27 18.23
C SER A 375 -0.53 -1.59 17.40
N ALA A 376 -1.50 -2.23 18.05
CA ALA A 376 -2.81 -2.57 17.48
C ALA A 376 -3.80 -1.42 17.58
N ILE A 377 -3.65 -0.57 18.60
CA ILE A 377 -4.56 0.53 18.98
C ILE A 377 -3.78 1.84 18.86
N LYS A 378 -4.42 2.87 18.30
CA LYS A 378 -3.86 4.22 18.14
C LYS A 378 -3.58 4.85 19.52
N PRO A 379 -2.49 5.64 19.68
CA PRO A 379 -2.35 6.55 20.81
C PRO A 379 -3.57 7.48 20.93
N ASN A 380 -3.97 7.85 22.15
CA ASN A 380 -5.09 8.78 22.36
C ASN A 380 -4.55 10.23 22.39
N PRO A 381 -4.88 11.10 21.41
CA PRO A 381 -4.37 12.48 21.39
C PRO A 381 -4.77 13.30 22.63
N ARG A 382 -5.89 12.96 23.29
CA ARG A 382 -6.38 13.67 24.48
C ARG A 382 -5.42 13.61 25.67
N ARG A 383 -4.52 12.61 25.75
CA ARG A 383 -3.52 12.49 26.82
C ARG A 383 -2.35 13.48 26.66
N TYR A 384 -2.17 14.04 25.47
CA TYR A 384 -0.99 14.81 25.08
C TYR A 384 -1.33 16.23 24.62
N ARG A 385 -2.22 16.90 25.37
CA ARG A 385 -2.68 18.27 25.06
C ARG A 385 -1.56 19.30 25.05
N ASP A 386 -0.62 19.18 25.99
CA ASP A 386 0.52 20.10 26.13
C ASP A 386 1.76 19.64 25.34
N TYR A 387 1.65 18.57 24.53
CA TYR A 387 2.78 18.06 23.76
C TYR A 387 2.99 18.87 22.49
N GLN A 388 4.11 19.61 22.43
CA GLN A 388 4.54 20.26 21.20
C GLN A 388 4.93 19.19 20.16
N LEU A 389 4.18 19.15 19.06
CA LEU A 389 4.37 18.19 17.99
C LEU A 389 5.72 18.43 17.27
N PRO A 390 6.57 17.40 17.10
CA PRO A 390 7.91 17.54 16.53
C PRO A 390 7.86 17.75 15.02
N HIS A 391 8.93 18.32 14.45
CA HIS A 391 9.08 18.40 13.00
C HIS A 391 9.27 17.01 12.39
N ILE A 392 8.46 16.67 11.37
CA ILE A 392 8.56 15.41 10.62
C ILE A 392 9.01 15.67 9.18
N THR A 393 10.13 15.07 8.77
CA THR A 393 10.56 15.07 7.37
C THR A 393 10.04 13.82 6.66
N VAL A 394 9.25 13.98 5.62
CA VAL A 394 8.82 12.89 4.73
C VAL A 394 9.92 12.67 3.70
N GLN A 395 10.72 11.62 3.90
CA GLN A 395 11.81 11.24 3.01
C GLN A 395 11.33 10.26 1.94
N MET A 396 11.55 10.60 0.66
CA MET A 396 11.11 9.79 -0.47
C MET A 396 12.23 9.64 -1.52
N PRO A 397 12.85 8.45 -1.67
CA PRO A 397 13.82 8.21 -2.73
C PRO A 397 13.13 7.97 -4.08
N VAL A 398 13.61 8.67 -5.11
CA VAL A 398 13.09 8.63 -6.49
C VAL A 398 14.24 8.36 -7.46
N TYR A 399 13.93 7.73 -8.59
CA TYR A 399 14.83 7.58 -9.73
C TYR A 399 14.06 7.86 -11.04
N LYS A 400 13.61 6.81 -11.74
CA LYS A 400 13.07 6.92 -13.12
C LYS A 400 11.55 6.81 -13.21
N GLU A 401 10.86 6.95 -12.08
CA GLU A 401 9.41 6.80 -11.97
C GLU A 401 8.68 8.01 -12.56
N GLY A 402 7.50 7.79 -13.15
CA GLY A 402 6.76 8.84 -13.87
C GLY A 402 6.27 9.95 -12.95
N LEU A 403 6.46 11.22 -13.33
CA LEU A 403 5.97 12.36 -12.55
C LEU A 403 4.44 12.28 -12.35
N ARG A 404 3.68 12.17 -13.44
CA ARG A 404 2.22 12.07 -13.41
C ARG A 404 1.70 10.72 -12.89
N GLY A 405 2.38 9.63 -13.21
CA GLY A 405 1.92 8.26 -12.89
C GLY A 405 2.19 7.82 -11.45
N VAL A 406 3.28 8.31 -10.85
CA VAL A 406 3.80 7.78 -9.58
C VAL A 406 4.03 8.90 -8.55
N ILE A 407 4.78 9.95 -8.90
CA ILE A 407 5.21 10.98 -7.94
C ILE A 407 4.02 11.86 -7.49
N VAL A 408 3.28 12.45 -8.44
CA VAL A 408 2.15 13.35 -8.14
C VAL A 408 1.07 12.66 -7.28
N PRO A 409 0.60 11.42 -7.58
CA PRO A 409 -0.42 10.78 -6.75
C PRO A 409 0.05 10.50 -5.31
N THR A 410 1.30 10.07 -5.13
CA THR A 410 1.90 9.91 -3.80
C THR A 410 1.95 11.23 -3.06
N MET A 411 2.35 12.31 -3.74
CA MET A 411 2.46 13.64 -3.13
C MET A 411 1.11 14.24 -2.74
N VAL A 412 0.04 14.05 -3.53
CA VAL A 412 -1.33 14.43 -3.11
C VAL A 412 -1.74 13.74 -1.80
N SER A 413 -1.36 12.47 -1.61
CA SER A 413 -1.64 11.73 -0.36
C SER A 413 -0.84 12.27 0.82
N VAL A 414 0.42 12.61 0.59
CA VAL A 414 1.34 13.13 1.62
C VAL A 414 0.97 14.56 2.03
N MET A 415 0.68 15.45 1.06
CA MET A 415 0.30 16.83 1.36
C MET A 415 -0.99 16.92 2.17
N ALA A 416 -1.96 16.02 1.91
CA ALA A 416 -3.16 15.92 2.76
C ALA A 416 -2.83 15.54 4.22
N ALA A 417 -1.85 14.64 4.43
CA ALA A 417 -1.41 14.25 5.76
C ALA A 417 -0.59 15.34 6.45
N ILE A 418 0.24 16.09 5.71
CA ILE A 418 0.97 17.27 6.18
C ILE A 418 0.00 18.35 6.65
N GLN A 419 -0.95 18.75 5.79
CA GLN A 419 -1.96 19.75 6.14
C GLN A 419 -2.76 19.35 7.38
N HIS A 420 -3.11 18.07 7.53
CA HIS A 420 -3.78 17.57 8.73
C HIS A 420 -2.92 17.66 9.99
N TYR A 421 -1.59 17.46 9.89
CA TYR A 421 -0.65 17.57 11.00
C TYR A 421 -0.38 19.04 11.40
N GLU A 422 -0.25 19.93 10.42
CA GLU A 422 -0.09 21.37 10.61
C GLU A 422 -1.31 22.01 11.27
N ASN A 423 -2.52 21.57 10.89
CA ASN A 423 -3.77 21.94 11.57
C ASN A 423 -3.83 21.53 13.05
N GLN A 424 -2.94 20.65 13.52
CA GLN A 424 -2.81 20.26 14.94
C GLN A 424 -1.63 20.98 15.64
N GLY A 425 -0.94 21.91 14.96
CA GLY A 425 0.23 22.62 15.49
C GLY A 425 1.56 21.88 15.27
N GLY A 426 1.58 20.79 14.49
CA GLY A 426 2.82 20.17 14.03
C GLY A 426 3.45 20.93 12.87
N THR A 427 4.67 20.55 12.50
CA THR A 427 5.32 21.03 11.26
C THR A 427 5.91 19.86 10.49
N ALA A 428 5.88 19.91 9.16
CA ALA A 428 6.45 18.86 8.33
C ALA A 428 7.12 19.41 7.07
N SER A 429 8.04 18.63 6.51
CA SER A 429 8.74 18.94 5.25
C SER A 429 8.76 17.70 4.35
N VAL A 430 8.92 17.90 3.05
CA VAL A 430 9.11 16.80 2.09
C VAL A 430 10.52 16.88 1.52
N TYR A 431 11.29 15.80 1.67
CA TYR A 431 12.63 15.69 1.09
C TYR A 431 12.72 14.54 0.08
N ILE A 432 12.77 14.89 -1.21
CA ILE A 432 12.91 13.93 -2.30
C ILE A 432 14.39 13.69 -2.60
N ASN A 433 14.82 12.44 -2.49
CA ASN A 433 16.14 12.02 -2.93
C ASN A 433 16.03 11.56 -4.40
N ASP A 434 16.01 12.50 -5.35
CA ASP A 434 15.81 12.19 -6.79
C ASP A 434 17.14 11.81 -7.46
N ASP A 435 17.52 10.54 -7.39
CA ASP A 435 18.69 9.99 -8.09
C ASP A 435 18.52 10.05 -9.62
N GLY A 436 17.32 10.33 -10.13
CA GLY A 436 16.96 10.29 -11.54
C GLY A 436 16.97 11.64 -12.24
N MET A 437 16.89 12.77 -11.51
CA MET A 437 16.80 14.12 -12.07
C MET A 437 17.91 14.42 -13.10
N GLN A 438 19.15 14.02 -12.81
CA GLN A 438 20.31 14.18 -13.72
C GLN A 438 20.46 13.03 -14.75
N CYS A 439 19.47 12.12 -14.84
CA CYS A 439 19.49 10.89 -15.65
C CYS A 439 18.28 10.72 -16.60
N ILE A 440 17.33 11.66 -16.57
CA ILE A 440 16.15 11.74 -17.44
C ILE A 440 16.34 12.83 -18.51
N GLN A 441 15.37 13.00 -19.40
CA GLN A 441 15.41 14.08 -20.41
C GLN A 441 15.37 15.47 -19.73
N PRO A 442 16.08 16.49 -20.25
CA PRO A 442 16.12 17.83 -19.64
C PRO A 442 14.73 18.44 -19.42
N GLU A 443 13.82 18.29 -20.38
CA GLU A 443 12.42 18.76 -20.28
C GLU A 443 11.66 18.12 -19.10
N LEU A 444 11.81 16.80 -18.92
CA LEU A 444 11.20 16.08 -17.80
C LEU A 444 11.84 16.46 -16.46
N ALA A 445 13.15 16.77 -16.44
CA ALA A 445 13.82 17.28 -15.26
C ALA A 445 13.34 18.69 -14.90
N ALA A 446 13.20 19.59 -15.89
CA ALA A 446 12.65 20.93 -15.68
C ALA A 446 11.21 20.86 -15.14
N ALA A 447 10.35 20.02 -15.72
CA ALA A 447 8.98 19.82 -15.25
C ALA A 447 8.92 19.26 -13.81
N ARG A 448 9.81 18.33 -13.43
CA ARG A 448 9.92 17.86 -12.03
C ARG A 448 10.39 18.96 -11.09
N LYS A 449 11.43 19.72 -11.44
CA LYS A 449 11.94 20.84 -10.61
C LYS A 449 10.86 21.90 -10.39
N GLN A 450 10.14 22.28 -11.44
CA GLN A 450 9.02 23.21 -11.35
C GLN A 450 7.92 22.68 -10.42
N TYR A 451 7.49 21.42 -10.60
CA TYR A 451 6.50 20.81 -9.71
C TYR A 451 6.97 20.77 -8.24
N TYR A 452 8.24 20.46 -7.98
CA TYR A 452 8.78 20.48 -6.62
C TYR A 452 8.75 21.88 -6.01
N ARG A 453 9.19 22.90 -6.76
CA ARG A 453 9.15 24.31 -6.32
C ARG A 453 7.73 24.81 -6.04
N GLU A 454 6.79 24.53 -6.94
CA GLU A 454 5.37 24.91 -6.80
C GLU A 454 4.67 24.29 -5.59
N ASN A 455 5.22 23.19 -5.05
CA ASN A 455 4.65 22.45 -3.93
C ASN A 455 5.53 22.51 -2.66
N GLY A 456 6.54 23.40 -2.61
CA GLY A 456 7.43 23.55 -1.44
C GLY A 456 8.30 22.33 -1.13
N ILE A 457 8.54 21.46 -2.11
CA ILE A 457 9.25 20.19 -1.93
C ILE A 457 10.76 20.40 -2.07
N GLY A 458 11.52 20.05 -1.03
CA GLY A 458 12.97 19.98 -1.11
C GLY A 458 13.44 18.76 -1.90
N TYR A 459 14.50 18.91 -2.70
CA TYR A 459 15.11 17.78 -3.40
C TYR A 459 16.64 17.82 -3.36
N CYS A 460 17.24 16.64 -3.53
CA CYS A 460 18.67 16.48 -3.80
C CYS A 460 18.89 15.40 -4.87
N ALA A 461 19.73 15.71 -5.86
CA ALA A 461 20.02 14.84 -6.99
C ALA A 461 21.50 14.87 -7.35
N ARG A 462 22.10 13.70 -7.56
CA ARG A 462 23.54 13.53 -7.86
C ARG A 462 23.82 13.14 -9.31
N LEU A 463 25.04 13.39 -9.78
CA LEU A 463 25.52 13.02 -11.13
C LEU A 463 25.21 11.56 -11.53
N PRO A 464 24.99 11.25 -12.82
CA PRO A 464 24.90 9.88 -13.32
C PRO A 464 26.19 9.08 -13.07
N ASN A 465 26.12 7.75 -13.11
CA ASN A 465 27.31 6.92 -13.05
C ASN A 465 28.18 7.11 -14.33
N LYS A 466 29.51 7.15 -14.19
CA LYS A 466 30.39 7.21 -15.38
C LYS A 466 30.16 6.03 -16.32
N LYS A 467 30.22 6.28 -17.63
CA LYS A 467 30.13 5.23 -18.65
C LYS A 467 31.50 4.58 -18.85
N SER A 468 31.56 3.26 -18.67
CA SER A 468 32.75 2.50 -19.09
C SER A 468 32.90 2.57 -20.61
N PRO A 469 34.14 2.71 -21.14
CA PRO A 469 34.36 2.70 -22.58
C PRO A 469 33.88 1.37 -23.15
N LYS A 470 33.02 1.41 -24.18
CA LYS A 470 32.55 0.20 -24.86
C LYS A 470 33.76 -0.53 -25.44
N SER A 471 34.11 -1.68 -24.87
CA SER A 471 35.08 -2.59 -25.47
C SER A 471 34.62 -2.89 -26.90
N LYS A 472 35.48 -2.59 -27.89
CA LYS A 472 35.21 -2.79 -29.31
C LYS A 472 35.24 -4.29 -29.61
N SER A 473 34.15 -4.98 -29.28
CA SER A 473 33.94 -6.37 -29.69
C SER A 473 33.99 -6.46 -31.21
N PHE A 474 34.80 -7.39 -31.71
CA PHE A 474 35.11 -7.60 -33.14
C PHE A 474 33.84 -7.78 -34.01
N PHE A 475 32.74 -8.24 -33.42
CA PHE A 475 31.45 -8.41 -34.08
C PHE A 475 30.66 -7.12 -34.35
N SER A 476 31.13 -5.95 -33.90
CA SER A 476 30.40 -4.68 -34.07
C SER A 476 30.27 -4.21 -35.53
N TRP A 477 31.04 -4.76 -36.48
CA TRP A 477 30.97 -4.38 -37.89
C TRP A 477 29.62 -4.75 -38.56
N PHE A 478 28.92 -5.76 -38.03
CA PHE A 478 27.67 -6.27 -38.60
C PHE A 478 26.38 -5.61 -38.05
N LYS A 479 26.48 -4.58 -37.21
CA LYS A 479 25.31 -3.80 -36.76
C LYS A 479 25.44 -2.33 -37.13
N ARG A 480 24.83 -1.95 -38.26
CA ARG A 480 24.36 -0.57 -38.47
C ARG A 480 23.28 -0.29 -37.42
N SER A 481 23.60 0.56 -36.45
CA SER A 481 22.57 1.31 -35.73
C SER A 481 21.88 2.27 -36.71
N PRO A 482 20.58 2.55 -36.57
CA PRO A 482 19.96 3.66 -37.29
C PRO A 482 20.64 4.98 -36.87
N PRO A 483 20.67 6.00 -37.74
CA PRO A 483 21.11 7.33 -37.33
C PRO A 483 20.19 7.86 -36.22
N VAL A 484 20.78 8.52 -35.23
CA VAL A 484 20.04 9.39 -34.30
C VAL A 484 19.79 10.70 -35.07
N ASP A 485 18.59 11.25 -34.96
CA ASP A 485 18.26 12.52 -35.63
C ASP A 485 19.18 13.65 -35.15
N PRO A 486 19.83 14.41 -36.06
CA PRO A 486 20.74 15.50 -35.69
C PRO A 486 20.05 16.73 -35.08
N GLU A 487 18.72 16.83 -35.12
CA GLU A 487 17.98 18.03 -34.70
C GLU A 487 17.78 18.15 -33.18
N VAL A 488 18.29 17.20 -32.38
CA VAL A 488 18.19 17.20 -30.91
C VAL A 488 19.47 17.75 -30.22
N ASP A 489 20.50 18.13 -30.99
CA ASP A 489 21.83 18.52 -30.48
C ASP A 489 22.12 20.04 -30.60
N ASN A 490 21.07 20.87 -30.65
CA ASN A 490 21.17 22.34 -30.62
C ASN A 490 20.73 22.89 -29.24
N GLN A 491 21.53 22.64 -28.21
CA GLN A 491 21.49 23.38 -26.93
C GLN A 491 22.93 23.78 -26.56
N ASP A 492 23.07 24.95 -25.95
CA ASP A 492 24.30 25.76 -25.86
C ASP A 492 25.62 25.01 -25.61
N GLU A 493 26.64 25.31 -26.42
CA GLU A 493 28.00 24.73 -26.35
C GLU A 493 28.78 25.07 -25.06
N SER A 494 28.17 25.77 -24.10
CA SER A 494 28.79 26.21 -22.84
C SER A 494 28.59 25.24 -21.65
N GLU A 495 27.58 24.36 -21.67
CA GLU A 495 27.32 23.44 -20.55
C GLU A 495 27.63 21.96 -20.88
N VAL A 496 28.65 21.43 -20.21
CA VAL A 496 28.96 19.99 -20.27
C VAL A 496 27.79 19.20 -19.67
N SER A 497 27.12 18.40 -20.50
CA SER A 497 25.99 17.53 -20.07
C SER A 497 26.31 16.73 -18.80
N PRO A 498 25.31 16.41 -17.94
CA PRO A 498 25.55 15.70 -16.67
C PRO A 498 26.32 14.38 -16.85
N GLN A 499 26.13 13.69 -17.98
CA GLN A 499 26.90 12.49 -18.30
C GLN A 499 28.35 12.78 -18.69
N GLY A 500 28.62 13.89 -19.38
CA GLY A 500 29.98 14.38 -19.68
C GLY A 500 30.73 14.70 -18.38
N ARG A 501 30.13 15.53 -17.52
CA ARG A 501 30.70 15.91 -16.21
C ARG A 501 30.94 14.70 -15.31
N ALA A 502 30.02 13.72 -15.30
CA ALA A 502 30.23 12.46 -14.59
C ALA A 502 31.41 11.62 -15.12
N ASN A 503 31.71 11.67 -16.43
CA ASN A 503 32.85 10.97 -17.00
C ASN A 503 34.17 11.68 -16.69
N GLU A 504 34.18 13.02 -16.76
CA GLU A 504 35.32 13.88 -16.45
C GLU A 504 35.74 13.77 -14.99
N LEU A 505 34.80 13.98 -14.05
CA LEU A 505 35.01 13.79 -12.62
C LEU A 505 35.18 12.32 -12.22
N GLY A 506 35.00 11.39 -13.15
CA GLY A 506 35.06 9.95 -12.90
C GLY A 506 34.04 9.45 -11.85
N PHE A 507 32.91 10.15 -11.71
CA PHE A 507 31.90 9.94 -10.67
C PHE A 507 31.34 8.51 -10.71
N VAL A 508 31.32 7.85 -9.53
CA VAL A 508 30.81 6.48 -9.38
C VAL A 508 29.66 6.46 -8.39
N ARG A 509 28.46 6.10 -8.88
CA ARG A 509 27.34 5.73 -8.02
C ARG A 509 27.64 4.35 -7.42
N LYS A 510 28.21 4.35 -6.21
CA LYS A 510 28.54 3.13 -5.46
C LYS A 510 27.29 2.38 -5.00
N GLY A 511 27.51 1.13 -4.59
CA GLY A 511 26.50 0.26 -4.02
C GLY A 511 25.84 -0.66 -5.06
N LYS A 512 25.45 -1.86 -4.60
CA LYS A 512 24.76 -2.86 -5.44
C LYS A 512 23.29 -2.48 -5.67
N PHE A 513 22.70 -1.85 -4.67
CA PHE A 513 21.35 -1.30 -4.74
C PHE A 513 21.42 0.23 -4.58
N LYS A 514 20.77 0.95 -5.51
CA LYS A 514 20.99 2.40 -5.67
C LYS A 514 20.23 3.25 -4.63
N LYS A 515 19.14 2.72 -4.03
CA LYS A 515 18.31 3.40 -3.02
C LYS A 515 19.15 3.76 -1.78
N ALA A 516 19.73 2.78 -1.10
CA ALA A 516 20.66 2.97 0.03
C ALA A 516 21.75 4.01 -0.23
N SER A 517 22.44 3.87 -1.37
CA SER A 517 23.51 4.77 -1.81
C SER A 517 23.03 6.21 -2.05
N ASN A 518 21.84 6.37 -2.61
CA ASN A 518 21.20 7.66 -2.86
C ASN A 518 20.79 8.34 -1.54
N MET A 519 20.10 7.62 -0.66
CA MET A 519 19.70 8.13 0.66
C MET A 519 20.94 8.56 1.48
N ASN A 520 22.02 7.77 1.49
CA ASN A 520 23.28 8.19 2.14
C ASN A 520 23.87 9.48 1.54
N TYR A 521 23.86 9.62 0.21
CA TYR A 521 24.38 10.82 -0.45
C TYR A 521 23.59 12.06 -0.05
N CYS A 522 22.26 11.95 -0.09
CA CYS A 522 21.34 13.04 0.26
C CYS A 522 21.41 13.39 1.75
N LEU A 523 21.43 12.41 2.66
CA LEU A 523 21.61 12.65 4.10
C LEU A 523 22.99 13.29 4.40
N ALA A 524 24.05 12.89 3.70
CA ALA A 524 25.37 13.52 3.84
C ALA A 524 25.42 14.94 3.26
N PHE A 525 24.63 15.24 2.22
CA PHE A 525 24.49 16.59 1.70
C PHE A 525 23.68 17.49 2.65
N SER A 526 22.53 16.98 3.14
CA SER A 526 21.70 17.64 4.16
C SER A 526 22.50 18.00 5.41
N ASN A 527 23.25 17.05 6.00
CA ASN A 527 24.09 17.34 7.15
C ASN A 527 25.16 18.41 6.88
N ARG A 528 25.76 18.47 5.67
CA ARG A 528 26.72 19.52 5.34
C ARG A 528 26.07 20.90 5.24
N VAL A 529 24.83 20.98 4.76
CA VAL A 529 24.05 22.22 4.75
C VAL A 529 23.69 22.63 6.18
N GLU A 530 23.34 21.68 7.05
CA GLU A 530 23.11 21.95 8.48
C GLU A 530 24.38 22.43 9.19
N ASP A 531 25.53 21.77 8.97
CA ASP A 531 26.84 22.16 9.54
C ASP A 531 27.26 23.58 9.07
N GLU A 532 27.02 23.91 7.80
CA GLU A 532 27.29 25.24 7.24
C GLU A 532 26.29 26.29 7.74
N MET A 533 25.01 25.94 7.89
CA MET A 533 23.98 26.82 8.46
C MET A 533 24.36 27.18 9.90
N LEU A 534 24.70 26.19 10.73
CA LEU A 534 25.18 26.42 12.10
C LEU A 534 26.38 27.38 12.14
N ARG A 535 27.37 27.19 11.25
CA ARG A 535 28.53 28.09 11.13
C ARG A 535 28.13 29.52 10.76
N LEU A 536 27.22 29.70 9.81
CA LEU A 536 26.74 31.03 9.40
C LEU A 536 25.91 31.68 10.52
N THR A 537 25.10 30.91 11.23
CA THR A 537 24.31 31.35 12.39
C THR A 537 25.21 31.82 13.54
N GLU A 538 26.26 31.07 13.88
CA GLU A 538 27.27 31.48 14.88
C GLU A 538 27.91 32.83 14.51
N LEU A 539 28.34 32.99 13.25
CA LEU A 539 28.94 34.24 12.75
C LEU A 539 27.96 35.42 12.76
N GLU A 540 26.68 35.20 12.41
CA GLU A 540 25.65 36.23 12.44
C GLU A 540 25.38 36.68 13.90
N CYS A 541 25.24 35.72 14.83
CA CYS A 541 25.07 35.99 16.27
C CYS A 541 26.27 36.76 16.85
N GLU A 542 27.51 36.36 16.52
CA GLU A 542 28.72 37.10 16.92
C GLU A 542 28.74 38.52 16.34
N SER A 543 28.31 38.71 15.08
CA SER A 543 28.30 40.02 14.42
C SER A 543 27.26 40.99 14.99
N ARG A 544 26.11 40.47 15.42
CA ARG A 544 25.00 41.24 16.02
C ARG A 544 25.12 41.38 17.53
N GLY A 545 25.89 40.51 18.19
CA GLY A 545 26.00 40.42 19.64
C GLY A 545 24.73 39.90 20.32
N CYS A 546 23.96 39.04 19.64
CA CYS A 546 22.68 38.49 20.09
C CYS A 546 22.74 36.97 20.27
N ALA A 547 21.74 36.40 20.95
CA ALA A 547 21.55 34.95 21.02
C ALA A 547 20.90 34.42 19.73
N TYR A 548 20.94 33.09 19.53
CA TYR A 548 20.19 32.44 18.43
C TYR A 548 18.68 32.71 18.55
N GLU A 549 18.17 32.74 19.79
CA GLU A 549 16.76 33.00 20.12
C GLU A 549 16.28 34.41 19.73
N ASP A 550 17.21 35.35 19.46
CA ASP A 550 16.91 36.71 19.00
C ASP A 550 16.85 36.81 17.45
N LEU A 551 17.20 35.75 16.71
CA LEU A 551 17.11 35.74 15.25
C LEU A 551 15.65 35.62 14.78
N SER A 552 15.34 36.29 13.67
CA SER A 552 14.03 36.20 13.04
C SER A 552 13.92 34.94 12.16
N ALA A 553 12.69 34.50 11.88
CA ALA A 553 12.46 33.43 10.90
C ALA A 553 13.00 33.79 9.50
N GLU A 554 12.96 35.08 9.12
CA GLU A 554 13.54 35.58 7.87
C GLU A 554 15.08 35.50 7.87
N ASP A 555 15.73 35.64 9.03
CA ASP A 555 17.17 35.40 9.16
C ASP A 555 17.51 33.92 9.03
N ASP A 556 16.74 33.03 9.66
CA ASP A 556 16.92 31.58 9.56
C ASP A 556 16.75 31.09 8.11
N ASP A 557 15.71 31.53 7.39
CA ASP A 557 15.50 31.19 5.98
C ASP A 557 16.64 31.73 5.10
N ARG A 558 17.09 32.97 5.31
CA ARG A 558 18.24 33.56 4.58
C ARG A 558 19.54 32.79 4.84
N LEU A 559 19.83 32.45 6.10
CA LEU A 559 21.04 31.71 6.48
C LEU A 559 21.00 30.28 5.92
N TYR A 560 19.82 29.66 5.89
CA TYR A 560 19.61 28.37 5.25
C TYR A 560 19.83 28.41 3.73
N GLU A 561 19.23 29.38 3.02
CA GLU A 561 19.43 29.55 1.58
C GLU A 561 20.92 29.79 1.25
N GLN A 562 21.59 30.62 2.04
CA GLN A 562 23.03 30.86 1.91
C GLN A 562 23.86 29.59 2.15
N ALA A 563 23.55 28.81 3.19
CA ALA A 563 24.22 27.54 3.47
C ALA A 563 24.02 26.50 2.36
N LEU A 564 22.79 26.39 1.85
CA LEU A 564 22.44 25.50 0.74
C LEU A 564 23.23 25.88 -0.52
N GLN A 565 23.23 27.18 -0.88
CA GLN A 565 23.94 27.67 -2.06
C GLN A 565 25.46 27.47 -1.92
N ASN A 566 26.05 27.80 -0.76
CA ASN A 566 27.47 27.56 -0.46
C ASN A 566 27.86 26.09 -0.68
N MET A 567 27.00 25.14 -0.27
CA MET A 567 27.26 23.71 -0.44
C MET A 567 26.99 23.18 -1.86
N VAL A 568 26.04 23.75 -2.61
CA VAL A 568 25.83 23.44 -4.03
C VAL A 568 27.03 23.92 -4.87
N ASP A 569 27.53 25.12 -4.60
CA ASP A 569 28.69 25.70 -5.28
C ASP A 569 29.99 24.94 -4.94
N ALA A 570 30.21 24.60 -3.67
CA ALA A 570 31.33 23.77 -3.22
C ALA A 570 31.31 22.35 -3.84
N ASP A 571 30.14 21.85 -4.26
CA ASP A 571 30.01 20.58 -4.96
C ASP A 571 30.37 20.68 -6.45
N GLU A 572 30.66 21.87 -7.01
CA GLU A 572 31.09 22.09 -8.41
C GLU A 572 30.14 21.45 -9.43
N GLY A 573 28.82 21.56 -9.18
CA GLY A 573 27.79 20.96 -10.04
C GLY A 573 27.71 19.43 -10.00
N LYS A 574 28.27 18.78 -8.95
CA LYS A 574 28.04 17.35 -8.65
C LYS A 574 26.63 17.08 -8.11
N THR A 575 26.12 18.03 -7.33
CA THR A 575 24.78 18.00 -6.72
C THR A 575 23.89 19.06 -7.33
N TRP A 576 22.63 18.72 -7.55
CA TRP A 576 21.53 19.68 -7.70
C TRP A 576 20.64 19.54 -6.48
N ALA A 577 20.45 20.60 -5.71
CA ALA A 577 19.55 20.63 -4.57
C ALA A 577 18.81 21.97 -4.51
N GLU A 578 17.61 21.97 -3.94
CA GLU A 578 16.71 23.12 -3.85
C GLU A 578 15.64 22.86 -2.79
N GLY A 579 15.02 23.93 -2.25
CA GLY A 579 13.99 23.83 -1.21
C GLY A 579 14.54 23.39 0.16
N ASN A 580 13.65 23.08 1.11
CA ASN A 580 14.04 22.63 2.45
C ASN A 580 14.47 21.16 2.44
N ILE A 581 15.75 20.89 2.69
CA ILE A 581 16.34 19.55 2.74
C ILE A 581 16.81 19.15 4.16
N ARG A 582 16.46 19.91 5.19
CA ARG A 582 16.83 19.64 6.59
C ARG A 582 16.08 18.42 7.11
N MET A 583 16.67 17.72 8.08
CA MET A 583 16.09 16.50 8.65
C MET A 583 15.51 16.78 10.05
N GLY A 584 14.20 16.60 10.20
CA GLY A 584 13.50 16.66 11.48
C GLY A 584 13.89 15.55 12.46
N GLU A 585 13.35 15.61 13.69
CA GLU A 585 13.59 14.58 14.71
C GLU A 585 13.09 13.20 14.27
N ILE A 586 11.96 13.20 13.54
CA ILE A 586 11.30 12.01 13.02
C ILE A 586 11.29 12.08 11.49
N ILE A 587 11.62 10.96 10.85
CA ILE A 587 11.60 10.79 9.40
C ILE A 587 10.49 9.81 9.05
N LEU A 588 9.52 10.23 8.23
CA LEU A 588 8.61 9.29 7.57
C LEU A 588 9.25 8.84 6.26
N LEU A 589 9.77 7.61 6.22
CA LEU A 589 10.34 7.01 5.00
C LEU A 589 9.24 6.31 4.19
N ILE A 590 9.04 6.76 2.96
CA ILE A 590 8.06 6.18 2.01
C ILE A 590 8.70 5.86 0.66
N ASP A 591 8.12 4.91 -0.06
CA ASP A 591 8.47 4.67 -1.47
C ASP A 591 7.60 5.56 -2.39
N CYS A 592 8.11 5.84 -3.59
CA CYS A 592 7.49 6.78 -4.53
C CYS A 592 6.08 6.42 -5.02
N ASP A 593 5.62 5.18 -4.84
CA ASP A 593 4.27 4.70 -5.17
C ASP A 593 3.43 4.35 -3.92
N THR A 594 3.72 5.02 -2.80
CA THR A 594 3.01 4.85 -1.52
C THR A 594 1.75 5.74 -1.45
N ARG A 595 0.68 5.24 -0.82
CA ARG A 595 -0.37 6.11 -0.24
C ARG A 595 -0.30 6.05 1.28
N VAL A 596 -0.58 7.18 1.93
CA VAL A 596 -0.50 7.32 3.39
C VAL A 596 -1.85 7.77 3.97
N PRO A 597 -2.24 7.30 5.18
CA PRO A 597 -3.41 7.83 5.88
C PRO A 597 -3.25 9.32 6.18
N ILE A 598 -4.35 10.08 6.13
CA ILE A 598 -4.36 11.51 6.42
C ILE A 598 -3.92 11.84 7.86
N ASP A 599 -4.16 10.91 8.79
CA ASP A 599 -3.86 11.03 10.21
C ASP A 599 -2.49 10.43 10.60
N CYS A 600 -1.71 9.95 9.64
CA CYS A 600 -0.54 9.13 9.91
C CYS A 600 0.59 9.86 10.65
N LEU A 601 0.83 11.13 10.32
CA LEU A 601 1.88 11.96 10.92
C LEU A 601 1.61 12.19 12.41
N LEU A 602 0.36 12.54 12.76
CA LEU A 602 -0.07 12.74 14.14
C LEU A 602 0.13 11.47 14.97
N TYR A 603 -0.44 10.33 14.54
CA TYR A 603 -0.31 9.09 15.29
C TYR A 603 1.10 8.50 15.27
N GLY A 604 1.91 8.80 14.25
CA GLY A 604 3.33 8.43 14.18
C GLY A 604 4.18 9.21 15.20
N ALA A 605 3.98 10.53 15.29
CA ALA A 605 4.62 11.38 16.30
C ALA A 605 4.22 10.96 17.72
N LEU A 606 2.92 10.79 17.98
CA LEU A 606 2.42 10.38 19.29
C LEU A 606 2.97 9.00 19.71
N GLU A 607 2.96 7.98 18.85
CA GLU A 607 3.49 6.65 19.18
C GLU A 607 5.02 6.67 19.39
N MET A 608 5.75 7.53 18.68
CA MET A 608 7.18 7.78 18.93
C MET A 608 7.41 8.54 20.25
N TYR A 609 6.49 9.39 20.68
CA TYR A 609 6.56 10.09 21.98
C TYR A 609 6.22 9.16 23.15
N GLU A 610 5.15 8.36 23.04
CA GLU A 610 4.74 7.36 24.04
C GLU A 610 5.82 6.29 24.31
N SER A 611 6.79 6.12 23.41
CA SER A 611 7.78 5.04 23.48
C SER A 611 9.15 5.48 22.97
N PRO A 612 9.93 6.19 23.79
CA PRO A 612 11.27 6.67 23.46
C PRO A 612 12.24 5.55 23.04
N GLU A 613 12.01 4.30 23.46
CA GLU A 613 12.82 3.13 23.09
C GLU A 613 12.61 2.68 21.64
N VAL A 614 11.56 3.17 20.96
CA VAL A 614 11.30 2.89 19.54
C VAL A 614 12.18 3.78 18.68
N ALA A 615 12.96 3.12 17.83
CA ALA A 615 13.80 3.74 16.81
C ALA A 615 13.17 3.63 15.41
N ILE A 616 12.41 2.55 15.16
CA ILE A 616 11.72 2.27 13.90
C ILE A 616 10.29 1.83 14.21
N LEU A 617 9.31 2.59 13.73
CA LEU A 617 7.89 2.24 13.75
C LEU A 617 7.45 1.88 12.33
N GLN A 618 7.45 0.59 12.01
CA GLN A 618 6.97 0.06 10.74
C GLN A 618 5.44 0.03 10.73
N HIS A 619 4.80 0.61 9.74
CA HIS A 619 3.36 0.41 9.53
C HIS A 619 3.10 -0.84 8.68
N GLY A 620 2.00 -1.54 8.99
CA GLY A 620 1.47 -2.61 8.13
C GLY A 620 0.80 -2.00 6.90
N SER A 621 1.29 -2.36 5.71
CA SER A 621 0.78 -1.87 4.43
C SER A 621 -0.38 -2.74 3.92
N GLY A 622 -1.43 -2.11 3.40
CA GLY A 622 -2.35 -2.71 2.45
C GLY A 622 -1.80 -2.66 1.02
N VAL A 623 -2.50 -3.29 0.09
CA VAL A 623 -2.10 -3.36 -1.32
C VAL A 623 -2.89 -2.36 -2.17
N MET A 624 -2.18 -1.49 -2.90
CA MET A 624 -2.73 -0.71 -4.00
C MET A 624 -2.59 -1.50 -5.30
N GLN A 625 -3.72 -1.82 -5.93
CA GLN A 625 -3.74 -2.46 -7.25
C GLN A 625 -3.85 -1.41 -8.36
N VAL A 626 -3.25 -1.69 -9.51
CA VAL A 626 -3.17 -0.77 -10.66
C VAL A 626 -3.69 -1.41 -11.95
N ALA A 627 -3.40 -2.69 -12.20
CA ALA A 627 -3.74 -3.37 -13.45
C ALA A 627 -4.96 -4.30 -13.35
N HIS A 628 -5.25 -4.78 -12.14
CA HIS A 628 -6.23 -5.82 -11.80
C HIS A 628 -6.12 -7.11 -12.65
N ASN A 629 -4.92 -7.44 -13.14
CA ASN A 629 -4.68 -8.65 -13.92
C ASN A 629 -4.59 -9.91 -13.03
N ILE A 630 -4.57 -11.12 -13.62
CA ILE A 630 -4.55 -12.38 -12.84
C ILE A 630 -3.31 -12.48 -11.95
N PHE A 631 -2.15 -12.05 -12.45
CA PHE A 631 -0.89 -12.13 -11.73
C PHE A 631 -0.87 -11.19 -10.52
N GLU A 632 -1.21 -9.92 -10.72
CA GLU A 632 -1.29 -8.89 -9.69
C GLU A 632 -2.30 -9.30 -8.61
N ASN A 633 -3.49 -9.77 -8.99
CA ASN A 633 -4.48 -10.28 -8.02
C ASN A 633 -3.96 -11.46 -7.19
N GLY A 634 -3.16 -12.36 -7.78
CA GLY A 634 -2.54 -13.48 -7.08
C GLY A 634 -1.44 -13.04 -6.12
N ILE A 635 -0.61 -12.07 -6.51
CA ILE A 635 0.40 -11.47 -5.63
C ILE A 635 -0.24 -10.61 -4.54
N THR A 636 -1.31 -9.87 -4.82
CA THR A 636 -2.12 -9.16 -3.80
C THR A 636 -2.55 -10.12 -2.69
N TYR A 637 -3.13 -11.27 -3.05
CA TYR A 637 -3.53 -12.28 -2.07
C TYR A 637 -2.34 -12.86 -1.28
N PHE A 638 -1.20 -13.08 -1.93
CA PHE A 638 0.02 -13.52 -1.25
C PHE A 638 0.53 -12.48 -0.25
N THR A 639 0.62 -11.21 -0.64
CA THR A 639 1.03 -10.08 0.21
C THR A 639 0.11 -9.91 1.41
N ASP A 640 -1.20 -10.03 1.21
CA ASP A 640 -2.22 -10.09 2.27
C ASP A 640 -1.89 -11.16 3.33
N ILE A 641 -1.58 -12.39 2.91
CA ILE A 641 -1.20 -13.48 3.84
C ILE A 641 0.08 -13.13 4.59
N VAL A 642 1.08 -12.57 3.90
CA VAL A 642 2.37 -12.21 4.51
C VAL A 642 2.17 -11.15 5.60
N TYR A 643 1.41 -10.09 5.34
CA TYR A 643 1.12 -9.07 6.37
C TYR A 643 0.25 -9.63 7.52
N THR A 644 -0.74 -10.50 7.26
CA THR A 644 -1.46 -11.23 8.32
C THR A 644 -0.50 -12.07 9.18
N ALA A 645 0.45 -12.78 8.56
CA ALA A 645 1.42 -13.61 9.27
C ALA A 645 2.42 -12.79 10.09
N ILE A 646 2.87 -11.63 9.57
CA ILE A 646 3.71 -10.67 10.30
C ILE A 646 2.94 -10.11 11.51
N LYS A 647 1.70 -9.63 11.31
CA LYS A 647 0.82 -9.15 12.39
C LYS A 647 0.60 -10.21 13.48
N TYR A 648 0.39 -11.47 13.10
CA TYR A 648 0.27 -12.57 14.05
C TYR A 648 1.59 -12.91 14.76
N GLY A 649 2.73 -12.87 14.07
CA GLY A 649 4.06 -13.10 14.65
C GLY A 649 4.42 -12.03 15.68
N VAL A 650 4.37 -10.76 15.28
CA VAL A 650 4.73 -9.61 16.12
C VAL A 650 3.70 -9.39 17.24
N GLY A 651 2.40 -9.52 16.93
CA GLY A 651 1.32 -9.46 17.92
C GLY A 651 1.31 -10.61 18.95
N THR A 652 2.11 -11.66 18.76
CA THR A 652 2.36 -12.71 19.79
C THR A 652 3.70 -12.55 20.52
N GLY A 653 4.50 -11.53 20.19
CA GLY A 653 5.75 -11.18 20.87
C GLY A 653 7.05 -11.42 20.07
N ASP A 654 6.98 -11.64 18.76
CA ASP A 654 8.19 -11.56 17.90
C ASP A 654 8.61 -10.10 17.69
N VAL A 655 9.86 -9.87 17.27
CA VAL A 655 10.36 -8.54 16.91
C VAL A 655 9.82 -8.12 15.54
N ALA A 656 9.49 -6.84 15.37
CA ALA A 656 8.96 -6.34 14.11
C ALA A 656 10.03 -6.35 12.98
N PRO A 657 9.69 -6.85 11.78
CA PRO A 657 10.54 -6.64 10.60
C PRO A 657 10.46 -5.18 10.15
N PHE A 658 11.54 -4.69 9.53
CA PHE A 658 11.56 -3.43 8.81
C PHE A 658 11.70 -3.74 7.32
N VAL A 659 10.84 -3.15 6.48
CA VAL A 659 10.77 -3.44 5.03
C VAL A 659 11.23 -2.25 4.15
N GLY A 660 11.88 -1.24 4.74
CA GLY A 660 12.54 -0.17 4.00
C GLY A 660 11.64 0.99 3.52
N HIS A 661 10.35 1.00 3.88
CA HIS A 661 9.39 2.08 3.61
C HIS A 661 8.16 1.94 4.54
N ASN A 662 7.23 2.90 4.48
CA ASN A 662 6.03 2.98 5.32
C ASN A 662 6.37 2.94 6.82
N ALA A 663 7.45 3.64 7.20
CA ALA A 663 7.97 3.60 8.55
C ALA A 663 8.40 4.98 9.04
N PHE A 664 8.10 5.27 10.31
CA PHE A 664 8.71 6.39 11.01
C PHE A 664 10.05 5.94 11.60
N LEU A 665 11.09 6.74 11.42
CA LEU A 665 12.43 6.52 11.93
C LEU A 665 12.81 7.69 12.85
N ARG A 666 13.32 7.42 14.05
CA ARG A 666 13.88 8.49 14.89
C ARG A 666 15.28 8.84 14.40
N TRP A 667 15.49 10.06 13.90
CA TRP A 667 16.73 10.43 13.22
C TRP A 667 17.97 10.24 14.12
N LYS A 668 17.88 10.68 15.37
CA LYS A 668 18.92 10.48 16.41
C LYS A 668 19.28 9.00 16.65
N ALA A 669 18.32 8.09 16.54
CA ALA A 669 18.55 6.65 16.66
C ALA A 669 19.24 6.06 15.41
N ILE A 670 18.91 6.57 14.22
CA ILE A 670 19.55 6.20 12.96
C ILE A 670 21.00 6.71 12.90
N GLN A 671 21.24 7.94 13.38
CA GLN A 671 22.58 8.53 13.54
C GLN A 671 23.45 7.72 14.51
N SER A 672 22.91 7.25 15.65
CA SER A 672 23.69 6.51 16.66
C SER A 672 24.24 5.16 16.18
N VAL A 673 23.64 4.58 15.14
CA VAL A 673 24.09 3.32 14.50
C VAL A 673 24.78 3.53 13.15
N ALA A 674 25.11 4.77 12.79
CA ALA A 674 25.92 5.08 11.62
C ALA A 674 27.31 4.45 11.70
N PHE A 675 27.91 4.17 10.55
CA PHE A 675 29.23 3.53 10.47
C PHE A 675 30.09 4.18 9.39
N VAL A 676 31.40 4.13 9.58
CA VAL A 676 32.37 4.55 8.55
C VAL A 676 32.67 3.34 7.66
N ASP A 677 32.38 3.43 6.36
CA ASP A 677 32.65 2.36 5.41
C ASP A 677 34.17 2.21 5.18
N PRO A 678 34.78 1.04 5.44
CA PRO A 678 36.22 0.84 5.25
C PRO A 678 36.71 1.01 3.80
N SER A 679 35.82 0.96 2.80
CA SER A 679 36.17 1.07 1.38
C SER A 679 36.37 2.50 0.89
N ASP A 680 35.74 3.48 1.54
CA ASP A 680 35.81 4.89 1.14
C ASP A 680 35.93 5.90 2.28
N LYS A 681 35.91 5.44 3.54
CA LYS A 681 36.03 6.25 4.75
C LYS A 681 34.91 7.28 4.94
N VAL A 682 33.78 7.12 4.26
CA VAL A 682 32.60 7.99 4.41
C VAL A 682 31.68 7.41 5.49
N THR A 683 31.10 8.28 6.32
CA THR A 683 30.04 7.93 7.27
C THR A 683 28.75 7.61 6.51
N LYS A 684 28.13 6.47 6.79
CA LYS A 684 26.91 5.98 6.15
C LYS A 684 25.90 5.52 7.20
N TRP A 685 24.62 5.72 6.92
CA TRP A 685 23.50 5.25 7.74
C TRP A 685 22.92 3.94 7.20
N TRP A 686 22.82 3.85 5.88
CA TRP A 686 22.37 2.70 5.12
C TRP A 686 23.56 1.92 4.57
N SER A 687 23.50 0.59 4.52
CA SER A 687 24.55 -0.19 3.86
C SER A 687 24.32 -0.25 2.35
N ASP A 688 24.98 0.63 1.59
CA ASP A 688 25.02 0.59 0.12
C ASP A 688 25.72 -0.66 -0.45
N SER A 689 26.59 -1.29 0.36
CA SER A 689 27.29 -2.53 0.00
C SER A 689 26.40 -3.78 -0.05
N HIS A 690 25.23 -3.76 0.62
CA HIS A 690 24.29 -4.90 0.72
C HIS A 690 23.06 -4.68 -0.16
N VAL A 691 22.41 -5.76 -0.60
CA VAL A 691 21.13 -5.71 -1.35
C VAL A 691 19.90 -5.57 -0.44
N SER A 692 20.06 -5.82 0.87
CA SER A 692 19.02 -5.69 1.90
C SER A 692 19.47 -4.68 2.95
N GLU A 693 19.48 -3.39 2.59
CA GLU A 693 19.93 -2.29 3.46
C GLU A 693 18.99 -2.05 4.65
N ASP A 694 17.71 -2.33 4.45
CA ASP A 694 16.62 -2.29 5.41
C ASP A 694 16.85 -3.33 6.53
N PHE A 695 17.20 -4.54 6.11
CA PHE A 695 17.52 -5.62 7.04
C PHE A 695 18.80 -5.32 7.83
N ASP A 696 19.86 -4.83 7.18
CA ASP A 696 21.11 -4.43 7.85
C ASP A 696 20.90 -3.34 8.91
N ILE A 697 20.15 -2.27 8.60
CA ILE A 697 19.90 -1.20 9.58
C ILE A 697 19.00 -1.68 10.73
N SER A 698 17.98 -2.50 10.45
CA SER A 698 17.13 -3.06 11.50
C SER A 698 17.92 -3.94 12.48
N LEU A 699 18.86 -4.76 11.98
CA LEU A 699 19.76 -5.54 12.83
C LEU A 699 20.66 -4.64 13.67
N ARG A 700 21.28 -3.61 13.09
CA ARG A 700 22.14 -2.67 13.84
C ARG A 700 21.37 -1.96 14.96
N VAL A 701 20.16 -1.48 14.68
CA VAL A 701 19.26 -0.83 15.65
C VAL A 701 18.89 -1.79 16.79
N GLN A 702 18.46 -3.01 16.47
CA GLN A 702 18.04 -4.01 17.46
C GLN A 702 19.21 -4.52 18.30
N MET A 703 20.40 -4.69 17.70
CA MET A 703 21.63 -5.05 18.40
C MET A 703 22.16 -3.95 19.32
N ALA A 704 21.81 -2.68 19.06
CA ALA A 704 22.07 -1.56 19.97
C ALA A 704 21.08 -1.50 21.15
N GLY A 705 20.10 -2.41 21.23
CA GLY A 705 19.08 -2.48 22.28
C GLY A 705 17.83 -1.64 22.05
N MET A 706 17.73 -0.95 20.90
CA MET A 706 16.56 -0.17 20.51
C MET A 706 15.46 -1.06 19.91
N VAL A 707 14.22 -0.58 19.90
CA VAL A 707 13.05 -1.35 19.45
C VAL A 707 12.66 -1.00 18.02
N CYS A 708 12.44 -2.04 17.20
CA CYS A 708 11.60 -1.97 16.01
C CYS A 708 10.18 -2.45 16.38
N ARG A 709 9.16 -1.67 16.03
CA ARG A 709 7.76 -1.90 16.39
C ARG A 709 6.87 -1.92 15.14
N LEU A 710 5.85 -2.78 15.12
CA LEU A 710 4.84 -2.84 14.06
C LEU A 710 3.56 -2.12 14.50
N ALA A 711 3.13 -1.11 13.74
CA ALA A 711 1.85 -0.44 13.89
C ALA A 711 0.82 -0.97 12.88
N THR A 712 -0.27 -1.57 13.38
CA THR A 712 -1.38 -2.06 12.54
C THR A 712 -2.66 -1.25 12.69
N TYR A 713 -2.69 -0.25 13.58
CA TYR A 713 -3.88 0.56 13.90
C TYR A 713 -4.43 1.42 12.75
N HIS A 714 -3.70 1.55 11.63
CA HIS A 714 -4.19 2.16 10.39
C HIS A 714 -4.92 1.16 9.46
N ASN A 715 -5.04 -0.12 9.82
CA ASN A 715 -5.81 -1.14 9.09
C ASN A 715 -5.54 -1.22 7.57
N GLY A 716 -4.27 -1.07 7.16
CA GLY A 716 -3.89 -1.08 5.74
C GLY A 716 -4.12 0.24 4.98
N GLY A 717 -4.34 1.35 5.69
CA GLY A 717 -4.44 2.69 5.10
C GLY A 717 -3.11 3.23 4.54
N PHE A 718 -1.97 2.70 4.99
CA PHE A 718 -0.72 2.78 4.23
C PHE A 718 -0.82 1.78 3.08
N GLN A 719 -0.63 2.19 1.82
CA GLN A 719 -0.79 1.30 0.67
C GLN A 719 0.47 1.26 -0.21
N GLU A 720 0.82 0.06 -0.69
CA GLU A 720 1.99 -0.23 -1.54
C GLU A 720 1.56 -0.84 -2.89
N GLY A 721 2.19 -0.45 -3.99
CA GLY A 721 2.02 -1.09 -5.30
C GLY A 721 2.71 -2.46 -5.37
N VAL A 722 1.98 -3.51 -5.73
CA VAL A 722 2.52 -4.87 -5.95
C VAL A 722 3.14 -5.08 -7.33
N SER A 723 3.87 -6.18 -7.51
CA SER A 723 4.48 -6.56 -8.79
C SER A 723 3.44 -6.81 -9.88
N LEU A 724 3.45 -6.00 -10.94
CA LEU A 724 2.51 -6.10 -12.05
C LEU A 724 2.74 -7.33 -12.96
N THR A 725 3.95 -7.92 -12.93
CA THR A 725 4.33 -9.08 -13.76
C THR A 725 5.21 -10.09 -13.03
N VAL A 726 5.17 -11.36 -13.46
CA VAL A 726 6.06 -12.43 -12.94
C VAL A 726 7.55 -12.09 -13.10
N TYR A 727 7.90 -11.25 -14.08
CA TYR A 727 9.28 -10.84 -14.32
C TYR A 727 9.80 -9.87 -13.25
N ASP A 728 8.93 -9.03 -12.71
CA ASP A 728 9.25 -8.09 -11.64
C ASP A 728 9.29 -8.83 -10.30
N GLU A 729 8.33 -9.72 -10.07
CA GLU A 729 8.29 -10.55 -8.86
C GLU A 729 9.49 -11.51 -8.79
N LEU A 730 9.86 -12.19 -9.88
CA LEU A 730 11.07 -13.01 -9.90
C LEU A 730 12.35 -12.19 -9.63
N ASN A 731 12.40 -10.93 -10.06
CA ASN A 731 13.51 -10.04 -9.68
C ASN A 731 13.48 -9.73 -8.17
N ARG A 732 12.30 -9.58 -7.56
CA ARG A 732 12.11 -9.40 -6.10
C ARG A 732 12.65 -10.62 -5.33
N TRP A 733 12.27 -11.84 -5.74
CA TRP A 733 12.77 -13.09 -5.13
C TRP A 733 14.26 -13.35 -5.37
N GLU A 734 14.80 -13.03 -6.55
CA GLU A 734 16.24 -13.11 -6.80
C GLU A 734 17.03 -12.10 -5.94
N LYS A 735 16.52 -10.87 -5.74
CA LYS A 735 17.12 -9.89 -4.81
C LYS A 735 17.14 -10.40 -3.38
N TYR A 736 16.01 -10.92 -2.88
CA TYR A 736 15.90 -11.41 -1.51
C TYR A 736 16.81 -12.61 -1.23
N ALA A 737 16.86 -13.59 -2.15
CA ALA A 737 17.78 -14.72 -2.03
C ALA A 737 19.25 -14.25 -2.04
N TYR A 738 19.61 -13.32 -2.92
CA TYR A 738 20.97 -12.75 -2.96
C TYR A 738 21.32 -12.02 -1.66
N GLY A 739 20.46 -11.11 -1.20
CA GLY A 739 20.66 -10.31 0.02
C GLY A 739 20.80 -11.17 1.27
N CYS A 740 19.93 -12.17 1.43
CA CYS A 740 20.05 -13.16 2.52
C CYS A 740 21.40 -13.88 2.50
N ASN A 741 21.90 -14.27 1.32
CA ASN A 741 23.18 -14.96 1.20
C ASN A 741 24.40 -14.07 1.46
N GLU A 742 24.31 -12.81 1.06
CA GLU A 742 25.31 -11.77 1.32
C GLU A 742 25.40 -11.39 2.79
N LEU A 743 24.25 -11.34 3.49
CA LEU A 743 24.19 -11.11 4.94
C LEU A 743 24.85 -12.26 5.72
N VAL A 744 24.58 -13.53 5.36
CA VAL A 744 25.08 -14.69 6.11
C VAL A 744 26.52 -15.04 5.77
N PHE A 745 26.86 -15.17 4.48
CA PHE A 745 28.12 -15.75 4.02
C PHE A 745 28.99 -14.74 3.28
N HIS A 746 30.30 -14.92 3.36
CA HIS A 746 31.20 -14.34 2.35
C HIS A 746 31.12 -15.18 1.04
N PRO A 747 31.46 -14.61 -0.13
CA PRO A 747 31.72 -15.38 -1.33
C PRO A 747 32.85 -16.40 -1.14
N PHE A 748 32.80 -17.53 -1.85
CA PHE A 748 33.70 -18.67 -1.66
C PHE A 748 35.19 -18.31 -1.72
N TYR A 749 35.58 -17.39 -2.62
CA TYR A 749 36.99 -16.98 -2.73
C TYR A 749 37.53 -16.30 -1.46
N LYS A 750 36.66 -15.72 -0.62
CA LYS A 750 37.05 -15.06 0.64
C LYS A 750 37.15 -16.04 1.82
N TRP A 751 36.60 -17.26 1.69
CA TRP A 751 36.53 -18.22 2.80
C TRP A 751 37.88 -18.57 3.43
N PRO A 752 38.99 -18.78 2.68
CA PRO A 752 40.27 -19.15 3.27
C PRO A 752 40.88 -18.11 4.22
N TYR A 753 40.51 -16.84 4.10
CA TYR A 753 41.13 -15.73 4.86
C TYR A 753 40.15 -14.81 5.61
N LYS A 754 38.84 -14.93 5.38
CA LYS A 754 37.78 -14.27 6.19
C LYS A 754 36.84 -15.24 6.90
N GLY A 755 36.96 -16.55 6.65
CA GLY A 755 35.99 -17.55 7.06
C GLY A 755 34.70 -17.52 6.22
N PRO A 756 33.83 -18.54 6.36
CA PRO A 756 32.62 -18.65 5.54
C PRO A 756 31.54 -17.64 5.89
N VAL A 757 31.39 -17.26 7.17
CA VAL A 757 30.29 -16.45 7.70
C VAL A 757 30.71 -14.99 7.88
N THR A 758 29.79 -14.03 7.64
CA THR A 758 30.10 -12.60 7.82
C THR A 758 30.22 -12.19 9.30
N ARG A 759 30.97 -11.10 9.55
CA ARG A 759 31.07 -10.51 10.90
C ARG A 759 29.74 -9.93 11.40
N LEU A 760 28.89 -9.41 10.50
CA LEU A 760 27.57 -8.89 10.85
C LEU A 760 26.69 -10.02 11.41
N PHE A 761 26.60 -11.13 10.67
CA PHE A 761 25.79 -12.28 11.08
C PHE A 761 26.29 -12.94 12.36
N LEU A 762 27.62 -13.05 12.56
CA LEU A 762 28.18 -13.52 13.83
C LEU A 762 27.81 -12.59 15.00
N ARG A 763 27.91 -11.26 14.83
CA ARG A 763 27.48 -10.31 15.87
C ARG A 763 25.97 -10.41 16.15
N PHE A 764 25.14 -10.62 15.13
CA PHE A 764 23.71 -10.88 15.29
C PHE A 764 23.43 -12.15 16.10
N LEU A 765 24.09 -13.27 15.80
CA LEU A 765 23.92 -14.52 16.55
C LEU A 765 24.26 -14.35 18.04
N TRP A 766 25.32 -13.59 18.35
CA TRP A 766 25.80 -13.34 19.71
C TRP A 766 25.29 -12.03 20.35
N SER A 767 24.30 -11.35 19.76
CA SER A 767 23.74 -10.10 20.29
C SER A 767 22.83 -10.30 21.52
N ASN A 768 22.39 -9.19 22.11
CA ASN A 768 21.34 -9.12 23.14
C ASN A 768 19.91 -9.35 22.60
N MET A 769 19.71 -9.54 21.29
CA MET A 769 18.37 -9.78 20.72
C MET A 769 17.74 -11.09 21.24
N PRO A 770 16.40 -11.17 21.34
CA PRO A 770 15.71 -12.40 21.77
C PRO A 770 16.11 -13.62 20.93
N VAL A 771 16.50 -14.71 21.60
CA VAL A 771 16.93 -15.96 20.95
C VAL A 771 15.84 -16.53 20.05
N THR A 772 14.58 -16.36 20.42
CA THR A 772 13.40 -16.82 19.68
C THR A 772 13.24 -16.09 18.35
N SER A 773 13.38 -14.76 18.36
CA SER A 773 13.41 -13.94 17.14
C SER A 773 14.63 -14.20 16.28
N LYS A 774 15.81 -14.52 16.86
CA LYS A 774 16.96 -14.99 16.09
C LYS A 774 16.62 -16.28 15.31
N VAL A 775 15.86 -17.19 15.91
CA VAL A 775 15.40 -18.43 15.26
C VAL A 775 14.35 -18.16 14.18
N SER A 776 13.41 -17.21 14.38
CA SER A 776 12.51 -16.72 13.31
C SER A 776 13.28 -16.18 12.10
N ILE A 777 14.26 -15.30 12.36
CA ILE A 777 15.11 -14.68 11.34
C ILE A 777 15.92 -15.75 10.59
N LEU A 778 16.52 -16.72 11.30
CA LEU A 778 17.22 -17.85 10.68
C LEU A 778 16.29 -18.66 9.78
N ALA A 779 15.08 -18.98 10.24
CA ALA A 779 14.11 -19.73 9.44
C ALA A 779 13.72 -18.98 8.16
N TYR A 780 13.49 -17.67 8.23
CA TYR A 780 13.22 -16.82 7.08
C TYR A 780 14.38 -16.85 6.07
N ILE A 781 15.59 -16.53 6.52
CA ILE A 781 16.81 -16.52 5.69
C ILE A 781 17.01 -17.86 4.98
N PHE A 782 16.91 -18.98 5.72
CA PHE A 782 17.16 -20.31 5.17
C PHE A 782 16.00 -20.88 4.34
N THR A 783 14.83 -20.24 4.33
CA THR A 783 13.73 -20.60 3.41
C THR A 783 14.14 -20.37 1.96
N TYR A 784 14.90 -19.30 1.65
CA TYR A 784 15.43 -19.07 0.30
C TYR A 784 16.39 -20.19 -0.16
N TYR A 785 17.14 -20.79 0.77
CA TYR A 785 18.01 -21.94 0.49
C TYR A 785 17.19 -23.22 0.29
N ALA A 786 16.14 -23.45 1.08
CA ALA A 786 15.24 -24.58 0.89
C ALA A 786 14.56 -24.55 -0.49
N ILE A 787 14.07 -23.37 -0.91
CA ILE A 787 13.49 -23.14 -2.23
C ILE A 787 14.54 -23.36 -3.34
N ALA A 788 15.72 -22.74 -3.22
CA ALA A 788 16.80 -22.87 -4.19
C ALA A 788 17.32 -24.31 -4.34
N ALA A 789 17.37 -25.07 -3.24
CA ALA A 789 17.82 -26.46 -3.24
C ALA A 789 16.78 -27.42 -3.84
N GLY A 790 15.51 -27.03 -4.00
CA GLY A 790 14.41 -27.87 -4.46
C GLY A 790 14.71 -28.70 -5.70
N MET A 791 15.09 -28.06 -6.81
CA MET A 791 15.44 -28.74 -8.07
C MET A 791 16.68 -29.64 -7.94
N LEU A 792 17.71 -29.20 -7.20
CA LEU A 792 18.95 -29.96 -7.04
C LEU A 792 18.74 -31.21 -6.17
N LEU A 793 18.02 -31.07 -5.05
CA LEU A 793 17.76 -32.17 -4.13
C LEU A 793 16.78 -33.19 -4.70
N THR A 794 15.78 -32.77 -5.51
CA THR A 794 14.94 -33.76 -6.22
C THR A 794 15.69 -34.48 -7.33
N LEU A 795 16.65 -33.85 -8.01
CA LEU A 795 17.53 -34.50 -8.98
C LEU A 795 18.50 -35.50 -8.31
N VAL A 796 19.11 -35.11 -7.18
CA VAL A 796 19.94 -36.03 -6.37
C VAL A 796 19.10 -37.19 -5.83
N ASN A 797 17.90 -36.92 -5.30
CA ASN A 797 16.94 -37.96 -4.88
C ASN A 797 16.58 -38.90 -6.04
N TYR A 798 16.34 -38.38 -7.24
CA TYR A 798 16.03 -39.18 -8.43
C TYR A 798 17.16 -40.16 -8.77
N ILE A 799 18.41 -39.71 -8.73
CA ILE A 799 19.59 -40.56 -9.00
C ILE A 799 19.76 -41.60 -7.87
N LEU A 800 19.75 -41.15 -6.61
CA LEU A 800 19.97 -42.02 -5.45
C LEU A 800 18.86 -43.09 -5.31
N VAL A 801 17.60 -42.66 -5.22
CA VAL A 801 16.44 -43.57 -5.06
C VAL A 801 16.15 -44.35 -6.35
N GLY A 802 16.51 -43.82 -7.51
CA GLY A 802 16.31 -44.50 -8.80
C GLY A 802 17.30 -45.63 -9.07
N LEU A 803 18.58 -45.45 -8.75
CA LEU A 803 19.65 -46.40 -9.09
C LEU A 803 20.15 -47.23 -7.89
N PHE A 804 20.16 -46.67 -6.69
CA PHE A 804 20.82 -47.26 -5.51
C PHE A 804 19.83 -47.61 -4.39
N PHE A 805 18.53 -47.79 -4.71
CA PHE A 805 17.50 -48.05 -3.71
C PHE A 805 17.83 -49.21 -2.77
N GLN A 806 18.34 -50.32 -3.32
CA GLN A 806 18.66 -51.53 -2.57
C GLN A 806 19.81 -51.30 -1.56
N ASP A 807 20.76 -50.41 -1.88
CA ASP A 807 21.86 -50.02 -0.98
C ASP A 807 21.43 -48.96 0.05
N LEU A 808 20.33 -48.24 -0.22
CA LEU A 808 19.82 -47.12 0.58
C LEU A 808 18.66 -47.49 1.52
N ASP A 809 18.09 -48.68 1.39
CA ASP A 809 16.79 -49.13 1.94
C ASP A 809 16.63 -49.02 3.48
N GLN A 810 17.71 -48.73 4.20
CA GLN A 810 17.70 -48.52 5.66
C GLN A 810 18.01 -47.08 6.10
N PHE A 811 18.55 -46.24 5.22
CA PHE A 811 18.92 -44.85 5.53
C PHE A 811 17.86 -43.84 5.09
N TYR A 812 17.14 -44.17 4.01
CA TYR A 812 16.30 -43.21 3.30
C TYR A 812 14.81 -43.46 3.58
N THR A 813 14.11 -42.46 4.13
CA THR A 813 12.66 -42.56 4.32
C THR A 813 11.94 -42.25 3.00
N PRO A 814 10.95 -43.04 2.56
CA PRO A 814 10.32 -42.87 1.24
C PRO A 814 9.76 -41.44 1.01
N SER A 815 10.35 -40.73 0.05
CA SER A 815 10.10 -39.31 -0.23
C SER A 815 8.64 -39.00 -0.55
N TRP A 816 7.89 -39.97 -1.07
CA TRP A 816 6.46 -39.83 -1.37
C TRP A 816 5.60 -39.59 -0.13
N GLY A 817 5.83 -40.34 0.96
CA GLY A 817 5.07 -40.16 2.21
C GLY A 817 5.32 -38.77 2.79
N ILE A 818 6.59 -38.36 2.81
CA ILE A 818 7.01 -37.02 3.24
C ILE A 818 6.36 -35.94 2.35
N TRP A 819 6.40 -36.09 1.03
CA TRP A 819 5.81 -35.13 0.08
C TRP A 819 4.30 -34.98 0.26
N VAL A 820 3.56 -36.08 0.44
CA VAL A 820 2.11 -36.05 0.72
C VAL A 820 1.84 -35.36 2.07
N SER A 821 2.59 -35.69 3.12
CA SER A 821 2.47 -35.01 4.43
C SER A 821 2.75 -33.51 4.33
N LEU A 822 3.81 -33.11 3.61
CA LEU A 822 4.13 -31.70 3.37
C LEU A 822 3.00 -31.00 2.61
N LEU A 823 2.46 -31.62 1.55
CA LEU A 823 1.37 -31.04 0.76
C LEU A 823 0.12 -30.82 1.62
N VAL A 824 -0.30 -31.81 2.40
CA VAL A 824 -1.48 -31.71 3.29
C VAL A 824 -1.27 -30.67 4.40
N VAL A 825 -0.08 -30.61 5.00
CA VAL A 825 0.22 -29.66 6.09
C VAL A 825 0.32 -28.23 5.57
N PHE A 826 1.14 -27.96 4.54
CA PHE A 826 1.35 -26.59 4.03
C PHE A 826 0.13 -26.04 3.29
N ASN A 827 -0.56 -26.85 2.48
CA ASN A 827 -1.63 -26.34 1.62
C ASN A 827 -3.02 -26.56 2.20
N GLY A 828 -3.20 -27.58 3.05
CA GLY A 828 -4.44 -27.83 3.77
C GLY A 828 -4.45 -27.15 5.14
N VAL A 829 -3.67 -27.69 6.09
CA VAL A 829 -3.73 -27.27 7.51
C VAL A 829 -3.36 -25.81 7.71
N ALA A 830 -2.26 -25.34 7.10
CA ALA A 830 -1.83 -23.94 7.25
C ALA A 830 -2.79 -22.95 6.58
N SER A 831 -3.46 -23.33 5.48
CA SER A 831 -4.53 -22.53 4.86
C SER A 831 -5.70 -22.37 5.82
N ILE A 832 -6.22 -23.46 6.38
CA ILE A 832 -7.34 -23.43 7.36
C ILE A 832 -6.95 -22.62 8.61
N ALA A 833 -5.72 -22.78 9.10
CA ALA A 833 -5.20 -22.03 10.24
C ALA A 833 -5.07 -20.53 9.97
N THR A 834 -4.60 -20.16 8.77
CA THR A 834 -4.53 -18.76 8.33
C THR A 834 -5.94 -18.16 8.19
N SER A 835 -6.88 -18.87 7.57
CA SER A 835 -8.28 -18.44 7.46
C SER A 835 -8.95 -18.28 8.84
N MET A 836 -8.68 -19.18 9.80
CA MET A 836 -9.12 -19.04 11.19
C MET A 836 -8.50 -17.81 11.86
N THR A 837 -7.23 -17.51 11.59
CA THR A 837 -6.54 -16.33 12.12
C THR A 837 -7.17 -15.04 11.58
N ARG A 838 -7.35 -14.92 10.26
CA ARG A 838 -8.03 -13.75 9.64
C ARG A 838 -9.45 -13.56 10.18
N HIS A 839 -10.14 -14.65 10.50
CA HIS A 839 -11.45 -14.59 11.16
C HIS A 839 -11.37 -14.06 12.61
N ARG A 840 -10.45 -14.57 13.43
CA ARG A 840 -10.27 -14.12 14.82
C ARG A 840 -9.71 -12.69 14.92
N LEU A 841 -8.98 -12.22 13.91
CA LEU A 841 -8.51 -10.83 13.81
C LEU A 841 -9.57 -9.86 13.25
N LYS A 842 -10.81 -10.32 13.03
CA LYS A 842 -11.92 -9.55 12.44
C LYS A 842 -11.64 -9.00 11.02
N GLU A 843 -10.73 -9.61 10.27
CA GLU A 843 -10.32 -9.16 8.93
C GLU A 843 -11.26 -9.67 7.82
N LYS A 844 -11.65 -10.95 7.87
CA LYS A 844 -12.59 -11.59 6.93
C LYS A 844 -13.40 -12.68 7.64
N SER A 845 -14.55 -13.08 7.09
CA SER A 845 -15.25 -14.28 7.58
C SER A 845 -14.49 -15.56 7.20
N PHE A 846 -14.53 -16.57 8.07
CA PHE A 846 -13.78 -17.82 7.91
C PHE A 846 -14.00 -18.49 6.55
N TRP A 847 -15.26 -18.62 6.11
CA TRP A 847 -15.61 -19.27 4.85
C TRP A 847 -15.12 -18.49 3.62
N VAL A 848 -15.20 -17.16 3.64
CA VAL A 848 -14.64 -16.31 2.57
C VAL A 848 -13.12 -16.48 2.51
N ALA A 849 -12.44 -16.45 3.66
CA ALA A 849 -11.00 -16.63 3.73
C ALA A 849 -10.54 -18.04 3.28
N ILE A 850 -11.35 -19.09 3.46
CA ILE A 850 -11.07 -20.43 2.91
C ILE A 850 -11.30 -20.46 1.39
N LEU A 851 -12.40 -19.88 0.89
CA LEU A 851 -12.67 -19.85 -0.55
C LEU A 851 -11.60 -19.06 -1.32
N GLU A 852 -11.09 -17.97 -0.75
CA GLU A 852 -9.92 -17.26 -1.28
C GLU A 852 -8.65 -18.13 -1.29
N ALA A 853 -8.38 -18.87 -0.21
CA ALA A 853 -7.24 -19.79 -0.17
C ALA A 853 -7.35 -20.89 -1.23
N CYS A 854 -8.50 -21.52 -1.37
CA CYS A 854 -8.76 -22.51 -2.42
C CYS A 854 -8.63 -21.93 -3.84
N LYS A 855 -9.09 -20.68 -4.05
CA LYS A 855 -8.99 -19.97 -5.35
C LYS A 855 -7.53 -19.73 -5.75
N TRP A 856 -6.68 -19.30 -4.81
CA TRP A 856 -5.31 -18.89 -5.10
C TRP A 856 -4.25 -19.98 -4.89
N LEU A 857 -4.60 -21.09 -4.25
CA LEU A 857 -3.69 -22.23 -4.07
C LEU A 857 -3.04 -22.73 -5.37
N PRO A 858 -3.73 -22.88 -6.52
CA PRO A 858 -3.08 -23.30 -7.77
C PRO A 858 -2.02 -22.31 -8.26
N PHE A 859 -2.25 -21.00 -8.09
CA PHE A 859 -1.30 -19.95 -8.43
C PHE A 859 -0.04 -20.05 -7.55
N LEU A 860 -0.22 -20.18 -6.23
CA LEU A 860 0.90 -20.28 -5.28
C LEU A 860 1.71 -21.58 -5.46
N LEU A 861 1.04 -22.72 -5.72
CA LEU A 861 1.72 -23.99 -6.01
C LEU A 861 2.59 -23.90 -7.27
N LEU A 862 2.05 -23.32 -8.35
CA LEU A 862 2.81 -23.11 -9.58
C LEU A 862 3.97 -22.13 -9.36
N PHE A 863 3.72 -21.04 -8.63
CA PHE A 863 4.73 -20.03 -8.35
C PHE A 863 5.89 -20.60 -7.54
N PHE A 864 5.63 -21.07 -6.31
CA PHE A 864 6.68 -21.59 -5.43
C PHE A 864 7.32 -22.89 -5.92
N GLY A 865 6.59 -23.71 -6.68
CA GLY A 865 7.15 -24.87 -7.37
C GLY A 865 8.11 -24.48 -8.52
N GLY A 866 7.93 -23.30 -9.13
CA GLY A 866 8.69 -22.88 -10.30
C GLY A 866 9.94 -22.02 -10.02
N ILE A 867 9.97 -21.26 -8.92
CA ILE A 867 11.05 -20.28 -8.65
C ILE A 867 12.41 -20.87 -8.22
N SER A 868 12.50 -22.19 -8.00
CA SER A 868 13.70 -22.86 -7.45
C SER A 868 15.00 -22.51 -8.22
N ILE A 869 14.97 -22.58 -9.56
CA ILE A 869 16.13 -22.28 -10.42
C ILE A 869 16.55 -20.80 -10.31
N ASN A 870 15.59 -19.88 -10.21
CA ASN A 870 15.87 -18.44 -10.06
C ASN A 870 16.55 -18.14 -8.73
N CYS A 871 16.04 -18.68 -7.62
CA CYS A 871 16.69 -18.54 -6.31
C CYS A 871 18.09 -19.18 -6.30
N ALA A 872 18.26 -20.38 -6.88
CA ALA A 872 19.56 -21.05 -6.97
C ALA A 872 20.60 -20.21 -7.75
N LYS A 873 20.20 -19.66 -8.91
CA LYS A 873 21.02 -18.72 -9.69
C LYS A 873 21.48 -17.53 -8.83
N ALA A 874 20.57 -16.88 -8.09
CA ALA A 874 20.90 -15.73 -7.26
C ALA A 874 21.92 -16.08 -6.15
N LEU A 875 21.70 -17.19 -5.44
CA LEU A 875 22.63 -17.67 -4.40
C LEU A 875 24.03 -17.97 -4.98
N LEU A 876 24.09 -18.70 -6.10
CA LEU A 876 25.36 -19.07 -6.75
C LEU A 876 26.10 -17.85 -7.31
N CYS A 877 25.39 -16.88 -7.89
CA CYS A 877 26.03 -15.65 -8.36
C CYS A 877 26.67 -14.85 -7.23
N HIS A 878 26.04 -14.75 -6.05
CA HIS A 878 26.72 -14.18 -4.87
C HIS A 878 27.96 -15.02 -4.47
N ALA A 879 27.79 -16.34 -4.33
CA ALA A 879 28.84 -17.23 -3.85
C ALA A 879 30.10 -17.23 -4.75
N PHE A 880 29.92 -17.14 -6.07
CA PHE A 880 31.00 -17.00 -7.06
C PHE A 880 31.37 -15.54 -7.41
N SER A 881 30.76 -14.54 -6.76
CA SER A 881 30.99 -13.11 -7.03
C SER A 881 30.75 -12.67 -8.47
N VAL A 882 29.76 -13.29 -9.12
CA VAL A 882 29.19 -12.83 -10.38
C VAL A 882 28.27 -11.65 -10.06
N ASN A 883 28.63 -10.47 -10.56
CA ASN A 883 27.80 -9.28 -10.39
C ASN A 883 26.49 -9.44 -11.16
N ILE A 884 25.36 -9.38 -10.45
CA ILE A 884 24.04 -9.16 -11.01
C ILE A 884 23.70 -7.70 -10.77
N GLU A 885 23.32 -6.97 -11.82
CA GLU A 885 22.65 -5.68 -11.68
C GLU A 885 21.13 -5.91 -11.82
N TRP A 886 20.35 -5.33 -10.91
CA TRP A 886 18.90 -5.35 -10.98
C TRP A 886 18.36 -4.00 -11.42
N ALA A 887 17.39 -4.02 -12.32
CA ALA A 887 16.56 -2.84 -12.60
C ALA A 887 15.63 -2.52 -11.41
N SER A 888 15.10 -1.30 -11.40
CA SER A 888 13.85 -1.01 -10.70
C SER A 888 12.73 -1.86 -11.31
N THR A 889 11.76 -2.26 -10.49
CA THR A 889 10.54 -2.92 -10.95
C THR A 889 9.73 -1.93 -11.79
N SER A 890 9.17 -2.38 -12.92
CA SER A 890 8.29 -1.53 -13.74
C SER A 890 7.03 -1.18 -12.94
N LYS A 891 6.84 0.11 -12.64
CA LYS A 891 5.64 0.65 -11.97
C LYS A 891 4.49 0.95 -12.96
N GLU A 892 4.74 0.80 -14.26
CA GLU A 892 3.77 0.99 -15.35
C GLU A 892 3.82 -0.23 -16.30
N LEU A 893 2.67 -0.57 -16.89
CA LEU A 893 2.58 -1.62 -17.90
C LEU A 893 3.20 -1.13 -19.23
N GLY A 894 4.27 -1.80 -19.67
CA GLY A 894 4.80 -1.64 -21.02
C GLY A 894 3.83 -2.15 -22.10
N PRO A 895 4.08 -1.84 -23.39
CA PRO A 895 3.17 -2.18 -24.49
C PRO A 895 2.84 -3.69 -24.52
N THR A 896 1.55 -3.99 -24.39
CA THR A 896 1.03 -5.35 -24.26
C THR A 896 0.73 -5.97 -25.62
N GLY A 897 1.27 -7.17 -25.85
CA GLY A 897 0.99 -7.95 -27.06
C GLY A 897 1.59 -9.34 -26.94
N ILE A 898 0.83 -10.38 -27.31
CA ILE A 898 1.19 -11.78 -27.08
C ILE A 898 2.57 -12.13 -27.66
N TYR A 899 2.88 -11.65 -28.87
CA TYR A 899 4.20 -11.86 -29.49
C TYR A 899 5.36 -11.14 -28.78
N ILE A 900 5.12 -9.95 -28.22
CA ILE A 900 6.12 -9.18 -27.45
C ILE A 900 6.37 -9.92 -26.12
N GLY A 901 5.30 -10.35 -25.45
CA GLY A 901 5.36 -11.18 -24.24
C GLY A 901 6.10 -12.49 -24.46
N LEU A 902 5.76 -13.24 -25.51
CA LEU A 902 6.39 -14.52 -25.84
C LEU A 902 7.89 -14.38 -26.14
N ASN A 903 8.30 -13.36 -26.91
CA ASN A 903 9.72 -13.13 -27.20
C ASN A 903 10.50 -12.74 -25.92
N LYS A 904 9.93 -11.85 -25.09
CA LYS A 904 10.50 -11.46 -23.78
C LYS A 904 10.63 -12.66 -22.84
N MET A 905 9.60 -13.53 -22.79
CA MET A 905 9.58 -14.78 -22.05
C MET A 905 10.70 -15.72 -22.49
N MET A 906 10.73 -16.06 -23.79
CA MET A 906 11.71 -17.01 -24.35
C MET A 906 13.14 -16.52 -24.13
N HIS A 907 13.42 -15.24 -24.37
CA HIS A 907 14.77 -14.72 -24.16
C HIS A 907 15.23 -14.80 -22.68
N ARG A 908 14.31 -14.58 -21.73
CA ARG A 908 14.60 -14.54 -20.30
C ARG A 908 14.65 -15.93 -19.64
N PHE A 909 13.80 -16.86 -20.08
CA PHE A 909 13.70 -18.22 -19.52
C PHE A 909 14.38 -19.31 -20.35
N LYS A 910 15.07 -18.99 -21.46
CA LYS A 910 15.79 -19.97 -22.31
C LYS A 910 16.63 -21.00 -21.54
N TRP A 911 17.31 -20.57 -20.47
CA TRP A 911 18.12 -21.46 -19.63
C TRP A 911 17.27 -22.36 -18.74
N THR A 912 16.18 -21.83 -18.15
CA THR A 912 15.19 -22.62 -17.38
C THR A 912 14.56 -23.68 -18.28
N PHE A 913 14.10 -23.31 -19.47
CA PHE A 913 13.54 -24.25 -20.45
C PHE A 913 14.58 -25.30 -20.88
N LEU A 914 15.82 -24.91 -21.17
CA LEU A 914 16.89 -25.86 -21.52
C LEU A 914 17.16 -26.86 -20.40
N ILE A 915 17.27 -26.40 -19.15
CA ILE A 915 17.48 -27.26 -17.97
C ILE A 915 16.31 -28.23 -17.81
N CYS A 916 15.06 -27.75 -17.87
CA CYS A 916 13.88 -28.61 -17.77
C CYS A 916 13.81 -29.65 -18.90
N ILE A 917 14.12 -29.26 -20.14
CA ILE A 917 14.14 -30.18 -21.30
C ILE A 917 15.24 -31.24 -21.13
N VAL A 918 16.45 -30.86 -20.72
CA VAL A 918 17.55 -31.80 -20.49
C VAL A 918 17.23 -32.79 -19.38
N ILE A 919 16.68 -32.32 -18.25
CA ILE A 919 16.27 -33.20 -17.15
C ILE A 919 15.13 -34.13 -17.60
N ALA A 920 14.09 -33.61 -18.26
CA ALA A 920 12.97 -34.43 -18.76
C ALA A 920 13.42 -35.48 -19.79
N ALA A 921 14.30 -35.11 -20.73
CA ALA A 921 14.90 -36.04 -21.68
C ALA A 921 15.73 -37.13 -20.98
N GLY A 922 16.50 -36.75 -19.96
CA GLY A 922 17.22 -37.69 -19.09
C GLY A 922 16.27 -38.65 -18.39
N MET A 923 15.19 -38.16 -17.79
CA MET A 923 14.17 -39.01 -17.13
C MET A 923 13.51 -39.99 -18.11
N MET A 924 13.16 -39.54 -19.32
CA MET A 924 12.59 -40.41 -20.36
C MET A 924 13.61 -41.46 -20.85
N TYR A 925 14.87 -41.07 -21.05
CA TYR A 925 15.92 -42.01 -21.42
C TYR A 925 16.12 -43.08 -20.33
N MET A 926 16.20 -42.68 -19.06
CA MET A 926 16.33 -43.61 -17.94
C MET A 926 15.10 -44.50 -17.75
N ALA A 927 13.90 -44.07 -18.14
CA ALA A 927 12.69 -44.90 -18.07
C ALA A 927 12.58 -45.93 -19.21
N PHE A 928 13.02 -45.60 -20.44
CA PHE A 928 12.74 -46.41 -21.64
C PHE A 928 13.96 -46.87 -22.45
N GLY A 929 15.10 -46.18 -22.37
CA GLY A 929 16.27 -46.37 -23.22
C GLY A 929 17.56 -46.79 -22.51
N ALA A 930 17.57 -46.79 -21.17
CA ALA A 930 18.72 -47.23 -20.38
C ALA A 930 18.90 -48.76 -20.41
N PRO A 931 20.13 -49.28 -20.32
CA PRO A 931 20.39 -50.71 -20.19
C PRO A 931 19.73 -51.31 -18.94
N TRP A 932 19.44 -52.62 -18.98
CA TRP A 932 18.89 -53.35 -17.84
C TRP A 932 19.76 -53.18 -16.59
N GLY A 933 19.14 -52.85 -15.45
CA GLY A 933 19.81 -52.47 -14.21
C GLY A 933 20.01 -50.96 -14.01
N TRP A 934 19.96 -50.16 -15.07
CA TRP A 934 19.99 -48.67 -15.00
C TRP A 934 18.62 -48.03 -15.26
N THR A 935 17.58 -48.84 -15.47
CA THR A 935 16.23 -48.39 -15.80
C THR A 935 15.47 -47.87 -14.59
N ILE A 936 15.11 -46.58 -14.59
CA ILE A 936 14.28 -45.94 -13.57
C ILE A 936 12.84 -45.84 -14.10
N ALA A 937 12.10 -46.95 -14.04
CA ALA A 937 10.72 -47.07 -14.53
C ALA A 937 9.73 -47.33 -13.38
N PRO A 938 8.48 -46.83 -13.44
CA PRO A 938 7.45 -47.12 -12.45
C PRO A 938 7.02 -48.59 -12.51
N GLY A 939 6.86 -49.25 -11.35
CA GLY A 939 6.46 -50.65 -11.29
C GLY A 939 6.24 -51.15 -9.86
N LYS A 940 5.54 -52.28 -9.71
CA LYS A 940 5.10 -52.83 -8.41
C LYS A 940 6.24 -53.15 -7.42
N PHE A 941 7.45 -53.40 -7.94
CA PHE A 941 8.67 -53.69 -7.18
C PHE A 941 9.81 -52.71 -7.51
N SER A 942 9.48 -51.52 -8.05
CA SER A 942 10.46 -50.51 -8.45
C SER A 942 10.28 -49.23 -7.64
N ALA A 943 11.39 -48.70 -7.11
CA ALA A 943 11.42 -47.38 -6.47
C ALA A 943 11.23 -46.21 -7.46
N GLY A 944 11.17 -46.50 -8.78
CA GLY A 944 11.02 -45.50 -9.84
C GLY A 944 9.89 -44.50 -9.61
N THR A 945 8.72 -44.93 -9.11
CA THR A 945 7.63 -43.99 -8.80
C THR A 945 8.01 -42.97 -7.72
N TYR A 946 8.74 -43.39 -6.68
CA TYR A 946 9.18 -42.52 -5.58
C TYR A 946 10.33 -41.59 -5.99
N ALA A 947 11.15 -42.00 -6.97
CA ALA A 947 12.19 -41.19 -7.58
C ALA A 947 11.62 -40.16 -8.58
N ILE A 948 10.74 -40.59 -9.49
CA ILE A 948 10.24 -39.80 -10.62
C ILE A 948 9.38 -38.62 -10.16
N VAL A 949 8.38 -38.84 -9.30
CA VAL A 949 7.32 -37.85 -9.07
C VAL A 949 7.82 -36.52 -8.49
N PRO A 950 8.70 -36.49 -7.45
CA PRO A 950 9.19 -35.21 -6.91
C PRO A 950 9.97 -34.36 -7.93
N LEU A 951 10.77 -35.02 -8.78
CA LEU A 951 11.53 -34.34 -9.84
C LEU A 951 10.61 -33.89 -10.98
N ALA A 952 9.66 -34.74 -11.39
CA ALA A 952 8.67 -34.40 -12.40
C ALA A 952 7.86 -33.16 -12.00
N VAL A 953 7.40 -33.07 -10.75
CA VAL A 953 6.70 -31.88 -10.23
C VAL A 953 7.57 -30.63 -10.33
N GLN A 954 8.83 -30.67 -9.89
CA GLN A 954 9.75 -29.53 -9.99
C GLN A 954 9.99 -29.10 -11.43
N VAL A 955 10.26 -30.04 -12.35
CA VAL A 955 10.47 -29.77 -13.78
C VAL A 955 9.20 -29.18 -14.41
N SER A 956 8.03 -29.75 -14.12
CA SER A 956 6.74 -29.27 -14.62
C SER A 956 6.42 -27.86 -14.13
N CYS A 957 6.57 -27.56 -12.83
CA CYS A 957 6.31 -26.23 -12.30
C CYS A 957 7.31 -25.19 -12.86
N ALA A 958 8.60 -25.49 -12.92
CA ALA A 958 9.61 -24.58 -13.47
C ALA A 958 9.43 -24.33 -14.97
N PHE A 959 8.92 -25.30 -15.74
CA PHE A 959 8.59 -25.14 -17.16
C PHE A 959 7.25 -24.40 -17.37
N ALA A 960 6.26 -24.65 -16.51
CA ALA A 960 4.91 -24.07 -16.62
C ALA A 960 4.85 -22.62 -16.11
N LEU A 961 5.64 -22.25 -15.11
CA LEU A 961 5.65 -20.92 -14.49
C LEU A 961 5.69 -19.76 -15.52
N PRO A 962 6.61 -19.73 -16.51
CA PRO A 962 6.65 -18.64 -17.49
C PRO A 962 5.46 -18.64 -18.45
N LEU A 963 4.93 -19.82 -18.77
CA LEU A 963 3.86 -19.99 -19.75
C LEU A 963 2.50 -19.53 -19.21
N PHE A 964 2.18 -19.90 -17.96
CA PHE A 964 0.89 -19.59 -17.36
C PHE A 964 0.85 -18.27 -16.59
N LEU A 965 1.99 -17.81 -16.03
CA LEU A 965 2.06 -16.56 -15.24
C LEU A 965 2.84 -15.43 -15.95
N GLY A 966 3.51 -15.71 -17.08
CA GLY A 966 4.32 -14.74 -17.81
C GLY A 966 3.74 -14.28 -19.16
N LEU A 967 2.58 -14.81 -19.54
CA LEU A 967 1.77 -14.41 -20.70
C LEU A 967 0.43 -13.75 -20.31
N THR A 968 0.11 -13.74 -19.00
CA THR A 968 -1.03 -13.05 -18.37
C THR A 968 -0.64 -11.67 -17.86
#